data_AF-A0A8H5G929-F1
#
_entry.id   AF-A0A8H5G929-F1
#
_cell.length_a   1.000
_cell.length_b   1.000
_cell.length_c   1.000
_cell.angle_alpha   90.00
_cell.angle_beta   90.00
_cell.angle_gamma   90.00
#
_symmetry.space_group_name_H-M   'P 1'
#
loop_
_entity.id
_entity.type
_entity.pdbx_description
1 polymer ?
#
loop_
_entity_poly.entity_id
_entity_poly.type
_entity_poly.pdbx_seq_one_letter_code
_entity_poly.pdbx_strand_id
1 'polypeptide(L)'
;MACGTDRTDRERTWRNAWITGTSDQHSFRQTRVLNSGCLTGPSPGELKHLRRSWWTAVVIMLFSLLLHVFLACVLLVNTQSTQRIPFLPLAVKTPYMNTWFRNSDIAPANDSSMFFLHDKKLGWDGFIRIDNQTYQWLGGSYNSTRTVMSTITPTKTIFRIEAGPVQFNLTFFTPIEPNDYVRQSIPFTYLYLDGFSFSDSISHRVQVYSDVSGEWISRESTARIEWATVKEGAIVYHHATRSIPVSMVDNENFADDSIIYHAVLKRPGSTWRTGSSGVCRQKFIDNGALDGGEDTDFRPVNSRGFPGFAHALDLGDISSSVLPDPVVWAVGLVRDPLIGYPGLKRDQTGYYWSAYPDISSVISAFLNDFEDAHNRSMIFDTKIMSAANEVSPEYADILSLVTRQIFASLDITLEKTGGGYFNLSAVRIFMRDMGVSARTNPVDVIYGAFPALVYFNATIARHLLEPLLELQENSSFAAPDLGNRYPTILGNSSDTHTLAIDSTGSMLVMAYAHAVKSGDGSLISRYYSTLQKWADFLVSTALNPPADSATMDSFKGFGSANLALKAIWGIYSMAKINEAMGSSNTSYMLSPEDHATAILQNWTQRAVAETHIKSDFDQEDSWGLMYNLFPDIWLNFNMISSDTLTRQAEFYKGRSSQYFLALYLITDLICKNLSVQENIVYPHWTLLTAATIPDSMPDARNQLISSIRQRIFDGSQDFPLPVRYNVLTGNASYGSSARYFRSTPCAIFGAAYGLLARSLPNVDINVDQSSPSSSRPARNIGAIVGGVIGGIAGIVAMAFLGLVFWTRRRRVTQEKNSNPESQHVQPRPFFPVLSSNSNATSKAPNKVPPISTKQREALGRGAYSPIRITSSVSDVPTSTNDTSDTMAEEIRAQVAQLRRELERVRDRADPPPRYT
;
A
#
# COMPACT_ATOMS: atom_id res chain seq x y z
N MET A 1 -65.01 15.45 2.68
CA MET A 1 -65.74 15.57 1.40
C MET A 1 -64.76 15.21 0.29
N ALA A 2 -65.04 14.33 -0.66
CA ALA A 2 -66.17 13.40 -0.84
C ALA A 2 -65.69 12.12 -1.58
N CYS A 3 -66.60 11.16 -1.84
CA CYS A 3 -66.37 9.82 -2.42
C CYS A 3 -65.50 9.78 -3.70
N GLY A 4 -64.83 8.69 -4.08
CA GLY A 4 -64.74 7.29 -3.57
C GLY A 4 -63.57 6.59 -4.30
N THR A 5 -63.51 5.28 -4.65
CA THR A 5 -64.19 3.99 -4.36
C THR A 5 -63.48 2.94 -5.25
N ASP A 6 -63.38 1.62 -5.03
CA ASP A 6 -63.93 0.64 -4.07
C ASP A 6 -62.95 -0.58 -3.98
N ARG A 7 -63.21 -1.57 -3.11
CA ARG A 7 -62.66 -2.95 -3.04
C ARG A 7 -61.24 -3.21 -2.49
N THR A 8 -61.21 -3.54 -1.20
CA THR A 8 -60.52 -4.74 -0.68
C THR A 8 -61.39 -5.44 0.37
N ASP A 9 -61.41 -6.77 0.31
CA ASP A 9 -61.67 -7.80 1.33
C ASP A 9 -62.87 -7.78 2.31
N ARG A 10 -63.45 -9.00 2.40
CA ARG A 10 -64.26 -9.56 3.49
C ARG A 10 -63.91 -11.06 3.58
N GLU A 11 -63.96 -11.74 4.72
CA GLU A 11 -63.88 -11.34 6.13
C GLU A 11 -63.74 -12.63 6.97
N ARG A 12 -62.90 -12.63 8.02
CA ARG A 12 -62.94 -13.51 9.22
C ARG A 12 -62.90 -15.05 9.04
N THR A 13 -62.30 -15.75 10.00
CA THR A 13 -63.09 -16.50 11.03
C THR A 13 -62.18 -17.03 12.15
N TRP A 14 -62.58 -16.74 13.41
CA TRP A 14 -62.41 -17.43 14.72
C TRP A 14 -61.23 -18.41 15.00
N ARG A 15 -60.80 -18.68 16.24
CA ARG A 15 -60.75 -18.08 17.60
C ARG A 15 -60.45 -19.29 18.54
N ASN A 16 -59.55 -19.15 19.54
CA ASN A 16 -59.47 -20.00 20.76
C ASN A 16 -59.04 -21.49 20.57
N ALA A 17 -58.48 -22.23 21.55
CA ALA A 17 -57.88 -21.91 22.86
C ALA A 17 -57.18 -23.14 23.51
N TRP A 18 -56.13 -22.91 24.35
CA TRP A 18 -55.75 -23.68 25.58
C TRP A 18 -55.29 -25.16 25.45
N ILE A 19 -54.58 -25.80 26.42
CA ILE A 19 -53.48 -25.41 27.33
C ILE A 19 -52.81 -26.69 27.93
N THR A 20 -51.52 -26.67 28.35
CA THR A 20 -50.76 -27.74 29.11
C THR A 20 -50.58 -29.14 28.45
N GLY A 21 -49.57 -29.97 28.79
CA GLY A 21 -48.38 -29.81 29.67
C GLY A 21 -47.56 -31.13 29.82
N THR A 22 -46.33 -31.04 30.38
CA THR A 22 -45.50 -32.11 31.05
C THR A 22 -45.51 -33.56 30.51
N SER A 23 -44.47 -34.08 29.85
CA SER A 23 -43.23 -34.67 30.44
C SER A 23 -43.41 -35.91 31.35
N ASP A 24 -42.84 -37.07 30.96
CA ASP A 24 -41.64 -37.65 31.63
C ASP A 24 -41.01 -38.86 30.88
N GLN A 25 -39.90 -39.41 31.40
CA GLN A 25 -39.13 -40.54 30.87
C GLN A 25 -39.71 -41.93 31.23
N HIS A 26 -39.27 -42.99 30.51
CA HIS A 26 -38.70 -44.19 31.17
C HIS A 26 -37.90 -45.10 30.22
N SER A 27 -37.12 -46.03 30.79
CA SER A 27 -36.14 -46.90 30.11
C SER A 27 -36.35 -48.40 30.36
N PHE A 28 -35.92 -49.26 29.43
CA PHE A 28 -35.66 -50.72 29.57
C PHE A 28 -34.86 -51.17 28.30
N ARG A 29 -33.74 -51.92 28.27
CA ARG A 29 -33.31 -53.20 28.90
C ARG A 29 -34.30 -54.36 28.61
N GLN A 30 -33.95 -55.55 28.12
CA GLN A 30 -32.67 -56.24 27.79
C GLN A 30 -32.93 -57.09 26.48
N THR A 31 -32.18 -58.09 25.98
CA THR A 31 -31.23 -59.08 26.54
C THR A 31 -30.31 -59.65 25.43
N ARG A 32 -29.41 -60.59 25.77
CA ARG A 32 -28.54 -61.38 24.86
C ARG A 32 -29.33 -62.45 24.06
N VAL A 33 -28.72 -62.99 23.00
CA VAL A 33 -28.16 -64.37 22.95
C VAL A 33 -27.13 -64.46 21.81
N LEU A 34 -26.04 -65.20 22.01
CA LEU A 34 -25.08 -65.58 20.96
C LEU A 34 -25.45 -66.95 20.40
N ASN A 35 -25.27 -67.16 19.09
CA ASN A 35 -24.95 -68.50 18.59
C ASN A 35 -24.13 -68.43 17.30
N SER A 36 -23.13 -69.29 17.16
CA SER A 36 -22.16 -69.25 16.05
C SER A 36 -22.45 -70.30 15.00
N GLY A 37 -22.52 -69.87 13.73
CA GLY A 37 -22.64 -70.75 12.56
C GLY A 37 -21.87 -70.18 11.37
N CYS A 38 -20.92 -70.93 10.83
CA CYS A 38 -20.15 -70.52 9.66
C CYS A 38 -20.97 -70.72 8.38
N LEU A 39 -21.13 -69.66 7.59
CA LEU A 39 -21.59 -69.76 6.21
C LEU A 39 -20.63 -69.01 5.27
N THR A 40 -20.20 -69.76 4.25
CA THR A 40 -19.51 -69.38 3.01
C THR A 40 -19.38 -67.89 2.67
N GLY A 41 -18.14 -67.43 2.43
CA GLY A 41 -17.88 -66.13 1.80
C GLY A 41 -18.31 -66.10 0.32
N PRO A 42 -18.56 -64.89 -0.24
CA PRO A 42 -19.12 -64.72 -1.58
C PRO A 42 -18.16 -65.15 -2.70
N SER A 43 -18.72 -65.55 -3.83
CA SER A 43 -17.98 -66.08 -4.98
C SER A 43 -17.17 -64.99 -5.71
N PRO A 44 -16.16 -65.37 -6.51
CA PRO A 44 -15.37 -64.44 -7.32
C PRO A 44 -16.19 -63.63 -8.36
N GLY A 45 -17.42 -64.05 -8.68
CA GLY A 45 -18.34 -63.30 -9.54
C GLY A 45 -19.03 -62.15 -8.80
N GLU A 46 -19.52 -62.39 -7.59
CA GLU A 46 -20.21 -61.40 -6.76
C GLU A 46 -19.25 -60.27 -6.33
N LEU A 47 -18.01 -60.61 -5.99
CA LEU A 47 -16.94 -59.63 -5.71
C LEU A 47 -16.64 -58.71 -6.91
N LYS A 48 -16.82 -59.16 -8.15
CA LYS A 48 -16.69 -58.31 -9.35
C LYS A 48 -17.89 -57.37 -9.51
N HIS A 49 -19.12 -57.83 -9.24
CA HIS A 49 -20.31 -56.98 -9.27
C HIS A 49 -20.30 -55.93 -8.15
N LEU A 50 -19.95 -56.32 -6.92
CA LEU A 50 -19.78 -55.39 -5.80
C LEU A 50 -18.69 -54.34 -6.09
N ARG A 51 -17.53 -54.74 -6.64
CA ARG A 51 -16.51 -53.77 -7.07
C ARG A 51 -16.99 -52.83 -8.18
N ARG A 52 -17.71 -53.32 -9.20
CA ARG A 52 -18.28 -52.45 -10.24
C ARG A 52 -19.28 -51.45 -9.66
N SER A 53 -20.18 -51.92 -8.79
CA SER A 53 -21.18 -51.08 -8.11
C SER A 53 -20.52 -50.00 -7.24
N TRP A 54 -19.48 -50.35 -6.47
CA TRP A 54 -18.68 -49.39 -5.72
C TRP A 54 -17.99 -48.36 -6.61
N TRP A 55 -17.35 -48.78 -7.71
CA TRP A 55 -16.73 -47.84 -8.65
C TRP A 55 -17.74 -46.89 -9.31
N THR A 56 -18.94 -47.37 -9.67
CA THR A 56 -20.00 -46.48 -10.16
C THR A 56 -20.50 -45.52 -9.08
N ALA A 57 -20.64 -45.96 -7.82
CA ALA A 57 -21.06 -45.10 -6.72
C ALA A 57 -20.01 -44.01 -6.42
N VAL A 58 -18.71 -44.36 -6.41
CA VAL A 58 -17.61 -43.41 -6.22
C VAL A 58 -17.52 -42.42 -7.38
N VAL A 59 -17.69 -42.87 -8.63
CA VAL A 59 -17.72 -41.96 -9.79
C VAL A 59 -18.93 -41.02 -9.73
N ILE A 60 -20.12 -41.51 -9.35
CA ILE A 60 -21.32 -40.67 -9.19
C ILE A 60 -21.14 -39.67 -8.03
N MET A 61 -20.54 -40.07 -6.90
CA MET A 61 -20.21 -39.15 -5.81
C MET A 61 -19.20 -38.08 -6.24
N LEU A 62 -18.12 -38.45 -6.95
CA LEU A 62 -17.12 -37.50 -7.46
C LEU A 62 -17.71 -36.56 -8.51
N PHE A 63 -18.56 -37.05 -9.41
CA PHE A 63 -19.23 -36.22 -10.41
C PHE A 63 -20.27 -35.31 -9.77
N SER A 64 -21.00 -35.78 -8.76
CA SER A 64 -21.91 -34.95 -7.95
C SER A 64 -21.15 -33.90 -7.15
N LEU A 65 -19.99 -34.23 -6.56
CA LEU A 65 -19.14 -33.28 -5.84
C LEU A 65 -18.58 -32.22 -6.78
N LEU A 66 -18.07 -32.62 -7.95
CA LEU A 66 -17.64 -31.70 -9.01
C LEU A 66 -18.79 -30.83 -9.52
N LEU A 67 -20.00 -31.38 -9.66
CA LEU A 67 -21.18 -30.62 -10.05
C LEU A 67 -21.64 -29.63 -8.96
N HIS A 68 -21.54 -29.99 -7.67
CA HIS A 68 -21.83 -29.07 -6.57
C HIS A 68 -20.75 -27.99 -6.41
N VAL A 69 -19.46 -28.32 -6.62
CA VAL A 69 -18.38 -27.33 -6.68
C VAL A 69 -18.56 -26.41 -7.88
N PHE A 70 -18.93 -26.94 -9.05
CA PHE A 70 -19.20 -26.16 -10.25
C PHE A 70 -20.44 -25.26 -10.08
N LEU A 71 -21.54 -25.77 -9.52
CA LEU A 71 -22.70 -24.92 -9.17
C LEU A 71 -22.35 -23.91 -8.08
N ALA A 72 -21.52 -24.24 -7.09
CA ALA A 72 -21.06 -23.27 -6.10
C ALA A 72 -20.20 -22.17 -6.75
N CYS A 73 -19.31 -22.50 -7.69
CA CYS A 73 -18.57 -21.53 -8.49
C CYS A 73 -19.50 -20.68 -9.36
N VAL A 74 -20.52 -21.26 -10.00
CA VAL A 74 -21.51 -20.54 -10.83
C VAL A 74 -22.46 -19.67 -9.99
N LEU A 75 -22.80 -20.08 -8.77
CA LEU A 75 -23.57 -19.27 -7.81
C LEU A 75 -22.70 -18.22 -7.09
N LEU A 76 -21.36 -18.41 -7.06
CA LEU A 76 -20.39 -17.37 -6.72
C LEU A 76 -20.14 -16.39 -7.87
N VAL A 77 -20.49 -16.75 -9.12
CA VAL A 77 -20.90 -15.77 -10.14
C VAL A 77 -22.32 -15.27 -9.84
N ASN A 78 -22.51 -14.80 -8.61
CA ASN A 78 -23.58 -13.88 -8.28
C ASN A 78 -23.51 -12.71 -9.26
N THR A 79 -24.67 -12.18 -9.66
CA THR A 79 -24.74 -11.01 -10.53
C THR A 79 -24.19 -9.79 -9.80
N GLN A 80 -22.87 -9.59 -9.87
CA GLN A 80 -22.28 -8.28 -9.63
C GLN A 80 -22.97 -7.30 -10.58
N SER A 81 -23.78 -6.42 -10.00
CA SER A 81 -24.11 -5.15 -10.63
C SER A 81 -22.79 -4.57 -11.13
N THR A 82 -22.62 -4.44 -12.45
CA THR A 82 -21.44 -3.85 -13.09
C THR A 82 -21.47 -2.34 -12.90
N GLN A 83 -21.45 -1.94 -11.64
CA GLN A 83 -21.65 -0.59 -11.17
C GLN A 83 -20.32 0.14 -11.39
N ARG A 84 -20.32 1.05 -12.37
CA ARG A 84 -19.10 1.65 -12.89
C ARG A 84 -18.42 2.46 -11.79
N ILE A 85 -17.20 2.08 -11.41
CA ILE A 85 -16.32 2.92 -10.60
C ILE A 85 -15.95 4.12 -11.50
N PRO A 86 -16.35 5.36 -11.15
CA PRO A 86 -16.23 6.52 -12.03
C PRO A 86 -14.78 6.98 -12.23
N PHE A 87 -13.88 6.66 -11.29
CA PHE A 87 -12.46 6.99 -11.35
C PHE A 87 -11.58 5.82 -10.95
N LEU A 88 -10.69 5.43 -11.86
CA LEU A 88 -9.78 4.29 -11.67
C LEU A 88 -8.37 4.82 -11.34
N PRO A 89 -7.72 4.36 -10.26
CA PRO A 89 -6.34 4.75 -9.97
C PRO A 89 -5.41 4.07 -10.98
N LEU A 90 -4.54 4.83 -11.66
CA LEU A 90 -3.54 4.26 -12.56
C LEU A 90 -2.18 4.17 -11.86
N ALA A 91 -1.48 5.29 -11.77
CA ALA A 91 -0.14 5.41 -11.20
C ALA A 91 -0.19 6.26 -9.92
N VAL A 92 -0.50 5.59 -8.80
CA VAL A 92 -0.70 6.20 -7.48
C VAL A 92 0.29 5.57 -6.52
N LYS A 93 1.38 6.28 -6.18
CA LYS A 93 2.54 5.73 -5.43
C LYS A 93 3.21 6.69 -4.45
N THR A 94 3.25 8.00 -4.73
CA THR A 94 3.85 9.03 -3.86
C THR A 94 3.00 10.31 -3.90
N PRO A 95 3.21 11.30 -3.02
CA PRO A 95 2.42 12.53 -3.02
C PRO A 95 2.46 13.31 -4.34
N TYR A 96 3.52 13.13 -5.14
CA TYR A 96 3.68 13.72 -6.47
C TYR A 96 3.40 12.75 -7.63
N MET A 97 3.05 11.50 -7.35
CA MET A 97 2.75 10.47 -8.35
C MET A 97 1.36 9.87 -8.08
N ASN A 98 0.33 10.53 -8.63
CA ASN A 98 -1.08 10.35 -8.29
C ASN A 98 -1.99 10.51 -9.53
N THR A 99 -1.80 9.64 -10.52
CA THR A 99 -2.50 9.68 -11.83
C THR A 99 -3.76 8.81 -11.83
N TRP A 100 -4.88 9.38 -12.30
CA TRP A 100 -6.20 8.73 -12.36
C TRP A 100 -6.79 8.77 -13.78
N PHE A 101 -7.72 7.86 -14.04
CA PHE A 101 -8.52 7.78 -15.27
C PHE A 101 -10.01 7.97 -14.97
N ARG A 102 -10.70 8.84 -15.73
CA ARG A 102 -12.17 8.99 -15.68
C ARG A 102 -12.83 7.89 -16.51
N ASN A 103 -13.64 7.05 -15.88
CA ASN A 103 -14.31 5.90 -16.49
C ASN A 103 -15.71 6.29 -17.02
N SER A 104 -15.78 7.31 -17.89
CA SER A 104 -17.04 7.81 -18.46
C SER A 104 -17.49 6.97 -19.66
N ASP A 105 -17.84 5.71 -19.40
CA ASP A 105 -18.43 4.73 -20.33
C ASP A 105 -17.53 4.22 -21.48
N ILE A 106 -16.33 4.76 -21.68
CA ILE A 106 -15.41 4.38 -22.77
C ILE A 106 -14.07 3.85 -22.25
N ALA A 107 -13.47 2.93 -22.99
CA ALA A 107 -12.18 2.30 -22.67
C ALA A 107 -11.03 3.33 -22.54
N PRO A 108 -9.93 3.04 -21.80
CA PRO A 108 -8.72 3.88 -21.77
C PRO A 108 -8.15 4.22 -23.14
N ALA A 109 -8.46 3.41 -24.16
CA ALA A 109 -8.22 3.66 -25.57
C ALA A 109 -8.86 4.93 -26.16
N ASN A 110 -9.89 5.49 -25.52
CA ASN A 110 -10.80 6.50 -26.12
C ASN A 110 -10.79 7.86 -25.42
N ASP A 111 -10.18 7.99 -24.24
CA ASP A 111 -10.11 9.26 -23.52
C ASP A 111 -8.67 9.62 -23.15
N SER A 112 -8.31 10.87 -23.41
CA SER A 112 -7.05 11.51 -23.00
C SER A 112 -7.10 12.07 -21.58
N SER A 113 -8.23 11.93 -20.87
CA SER A 113 -8.41 12.41 -19.48
C SER A 113 -7.79 11.46 -18.45
N MET A 114 -6.55 11.04 -18.69
CA MET A 114 -5.63 10.77 -17.60
C MET A 114 -5.17 12.11 -17.05
N PHE A 115 -5.29 12.28 -15.75
CA PHE A 115 -4.96 13.54 -15.11
C PHE A 115 -4.13 13.34 -13.85
N PHE A 116 -3.25 14.31 -13.62
CA PHE A 116 -2.73 14.59 -12.30
C PHE A 116 -3.67 15.59 -11.62
N LEU A 117 -4.26 15.20 -10.48
CA LEU A 117 -5.11 16.04 -9.63
C LEU A 117 -6.09 16.98 -10.38
N HIS A 118 -7.01 16.34 -11.10
CA HIS A 118 -8.31 16.86 -11.51
C HIS A 118 -8.42 17.86 -12.67
N ASP A 119 -7.36 18.59 -13.05
CA ASP A 119 -7.43 19.56 -14.18
C ASP A 119 -6.31 19.42 -15.23
N LYS A 120 -5.11 18.97 -14.83
CA LYS A 120 -3.96 18.82 -15.73
C LYS A 120 -3.98 17.43 -16.37
N LYS A 121 -4.38 17.38 -17.65
CA LYS A 121 -4.18 16.21 -18.50
C LYS A 121 -2.69 15.85 -18.62
N LEU A 122 -2.42 14.55 -18.72
CA LEU A 122 -1.10 13.97 -18.94
C LEU A 122 -1.12 13.12 -20.22
N GLY A 123 -0.19 13.37 -21.14
CA GLY A 123 0.09 12.44 -22.22
C GLY A 123 0.72 11.14 -21.69
N TRP A 124 -0.02 10.05 -21.84
CA TRP A 124 0.45 8.68 -21.62
C TRP A 124 -0.31 7.80 -22.62
N ASP A 125 0.38 7.30 -23.64
CA ASP A 125 -0.29 6.60 -24.74
C ASP A 125 0.21 5.17 -24.89
N GLY A 126 -0.62 4.34 -25.51
CA GLY A 126 -0.38 2.91 -25.65
C GLY A 126 -1.02 2.35 -26.91
N PHE A 127 -0.24 1.61 -27.70
CA PHE A 127 -0.67 1.01 -28.95
C PHE A 127 -0.26 -0.46 -29.06
N ILE A 128 -1.05 -1.23 -29.82
CA ILE A 128 -0.78 -2.62 -30.20
C ILE A 128 -1.02 -2.74 -31.71
N ARG A 129 -0.15 -3.44 -32.42
CA ARG A 129 -0.21 -3.62 -33.88
C ARG A 129 -0.23 -5.10 -34.19
N ILE A 130 -1.25 -5.56 -34.89
CA ILE A 130 -1.58 -6.97 -35.11
C ILE A 130 -1.76 -7.15 -36.61
N ASP A 131 -0.91 -7.97 -37.24
CA ASP A 131 -0.95 -8.24 -38.69
C ASP A 131 -0.93 -6.95 -39.55
N ASN A 132 -0.13 -5.97 -39.10
CA ASN A 132 -0.03 -4.59 -39.58
C ASN A 132 -1.22 -3.65 -39.28
N GLN A 133 -2.33 -4.12 -38.72
CA GLN A 133 -3.41 -3.25 -38.24
C GLN A 133 -3.08 -2.71 -36.84
N THR A 134 -2.93 -1.40 -36.70
CA THR A 134 -2.66 -0.74 -35.42
C THR A 134 -3.95 -0.41 -34.67
N TYR A 135 -3.97 -0.65 -33.36
CA TYR A 135 -5.02 -0.28 -32.42
C TYR A 135 -4.43 0.49 -31.22
N GLN A 136 -5.19 1.39 -30.62
CA GLN A 136 -4.81 2.14 -29.41
C GLN A 136 -5.47 1.54 -28.16
N TRP A 137 -4.73 1.38 -27.07
CA TRP A 137 -5.23 0.90 -25.77
C TRP A 137 -5.12 1.92 -24.64
N LEU A 138 -4.41 3.05 -24.85
CA LEU A 138 -4.37 4.19 -23.93
C LEU A 138 -4.22 5.52 -24.69
N GLY A 139 -4.95 6.56 -24.29
CA GLY A 139 -4.71 7.97 -24.65
C GLY A 139 -5.74 8.62 -25.57
N GLY A 140 -6.48 7.85 -26.38
CA GLY A 140 -7.43 8.37 -27.37
C GLY A 140 -6.78 8.98 -28.63
N SER A 141 -7.62 9.18 -29.67
CA SER A 141 -7.31 9.81 -30.97
C SER A 141 -6.91 8.90 -32.15
N TYR A 142 -6.91 7.57 -32.00
CA TYR A 142 -6.71 6.62 -33.11
C TYR A 142 -7.76 5.49 -33.11
N ASN A 143 -7.53 4.43 -33.89
CA ASN A 143 -8.36 3.21 -33.94
C ASN A 143 -8.40 2.50 -32.57
N SER A 144 -9.40 2.80 -31.75
CA SER A 144 -9.51 2.33 -30.37
C SER A 144 -9.74 0.83 -30.23
N THR A 145 -9.08 0.22 -29.24
CA THR A 145 -9.48 -1.08 -28.67
C THR A 145 -10.74 -0.97 -27.81
N ARG A 146 -11.34 -2.12 -27.51
CA ARG A 146 -12.53 -2.27 -26.67
C ARG A 146 -12.16 -2.85 -25.31
N THR A 147 -12.64 -2.26 -24.22
CA THR A 147 -12.59 -2.89 -22.89
C THR A 147 -13.75 -3.88 -22.76
N VAL A 148 -13.42 -5.12 -22.37
CA VAL A 148 -14.38 -6.20 -22.06
C VAL A 148 -14.78 -6.14 -20.58
N MET A 149 -13.82 -5.84 -19.69
CA MET A 149 -14.00 -5.76 -18.24
C MET A 149 -12.95 -4.85 -17.62
N SER A 150 -13.26 -4.20 -16.50
CA SER A 150 -12.27 -3.57 -15.62
C SER A 150 -12.39 -4.14 -14.20
N THR A 151 -11.26 -4.24 -13.51
CA THR A 151 -11.17 -4.81 -12.15
C THR A 151 -10.18 -4.00 -11.32
N ILE A 152 -10.54 -3.70 -10.07
CA ILE A 152 -9.64 -3.09 -9.09
C ILE A 152 -9.25 -4.15 -8.04
N THR A 153 -8.00 -4.08 -7.61
CA THR A 153 -7.45 -4.76 -6.44
C THR A 153 -6.69 -3.73 -5.58
N PRO A 154 -6.39 -4.04 -4.31
CA PRO A 154 -5.62 -3.17 -3.42
C PRO A 154 -4.32 -2.62 -4.01
N THR A 155 -3.67 -3.33 -4.94
CA THR A 155 -2.43 -2.90 -5.63
C THR A 155 -2.57 -2.58 -7.14
N LYS A 156 -3.59 -3.10 -7.85
CA LYS A 156 -3.68 -3.04 -9.32
C LYS A 156 -5.02 -2.53 -9.85
N THR A 157 -4.97 -1.92 -11.03
CA THR A 157 -6.13 -1.67 -11.89
C THR A 157 -5.90 -2.43 -13.20
N ILE A 158 -6.79 -3.37 -13.49
CA ILE A 158 -6.69 -4.32 -14.60
C ILE A 158 -7.82 -4.04 -15.58
N PHE A 159 -7.51 -3.93 -16.87
CA PHE A 159 -8.49 -3.88 -17.95
C PHE A 159 -8.31 -5.10 -18.84
N ARG A 160 -9.39 -5.83 -19.13
CA ARG A 160 -9.41 -6.82 -20.21
C ARG A 160 -9.69 -6.10 -21.53
N ILE A 161 -8.77 -6.17 -22.48
CA ILE A 161 -8.79 -5.43 -23.73
C ILE A 161 -8.96 -6.38 -24.92
N GLU A 162 -9.69 -5.92 -25.95
CA GLU A 162 -9.97 -6.60 -27.21
C GLU A 162 -9.50 -5.72 -28.39
N ALA A 163 -8.66 -6.29 -29.24
CA ALA A 163 -7.96 -5.65 -30.35
C ALA A 163 -7.97 -6.58 -31.58
N GLY A 164 -8.99 -6.45 -32.43
CA GLY A 164 -9.18 -7.36 -33.56
C GLY A 164 -9.34 -8.81 -33.10
N PRO A 165 -8.51 -9.76 -33.58
CA PRO A 165 -8.57 -11.17 -33.14
C PRO A 165 -7.91 -11.43 -31.79
N VAL A 166 -7.13 -10.49 -31.25
CA VAL A 166 -6.37 -10.66 -29.99
C VAL A 166 -7.09 -10.00 -28.83
N GLN A 167 -7.15 -10.71 -27.70
CA GLN A 167 -7.44 -10.11 -26.40
C GLN A 167 -6.23 -10.23 -25.47
N PHE A 168 -6.05 -9.26 -24.58
CA PHE A 168 -4.96 -9.22 -23.59
C PHE A 168 -5.41 -8.45 -22.36
N ASN A 169 -4.63 -8.49 -21.28
CA ASN A 169 -4.85 -7.64 -20.12
C ASN A 169 -3.91 -6.43 -20.16
N LEU A 170 -4.44 -5.27 -19.81
CA LEU A 170 -3.72 -4.02 -19.58
C LEU A 170 -3.74 -3.74 -18.08
N THR A 171 -2.58 -3.82 -17.41
CA THR A 171 -2.51 -3.70 -15.95
C THR A 171 -1.61 -2.56 -15.50
N PHE A 172 -2.18 -1.67 -14.68
CA PHE A 172 -1.46 -0.65 -13.91
C PHE A 172 -1.27 -1.18 -12.49
N PHE A 173 -0.02 -1.26 -12.02
CA PHE A 173 0.35 -1.92 -10.77
C PHE A 173 1.27 -1.04 -9.91
N THR A 174 0.76 -0.67 -8.72
CA THR A 174 1.53 -0.04 -7.64
C THR A 174 1.94 -1.10 -6.60
N PRO A 175 3.24 -1.40 -6.43
CA PRO A 175 3.70 -2.21 -5.31
C PRO A 175 3.52 -1.51 -3.97
N ILE A 176 2.91 -2.22 -3.02
CA ILE A 176 2.71 -1.80 -1.62
C ILE A 176 3.44 -2.81 -0.74
N GLU A 177 4.51 -2.36 -0.07
CA GLU A 177 5.54 -3.20 0.54
C GLU A 177 5.81 -2.73 2.00
N PRO A 178 4.80 -2.70 2.90
CA PRO A 178 4.87 -1.97 4.18
C PRO A 178 5.94 -2.47 5.16
N ASN A 179 6.54 -3.63 4.90
CA ASN A 179 7.58 -4.25 5.71
C ASN A 179 8.99 -4.14 5.08
N ASP A 180 9.13 -3.50 3.91
CA ASP A 180 10.40 -3.24 3.24
C ASP A 180 10.46 -1.76 2.82
N TYR A 181 11.15 -0.94 3.63
CA TYR A 181 11.24 0.51 3.40
C TYR A 181 12.12 0.87 2.19
N VAL A 182 13.00 -0.03 1.72
CA VAL A 182 13.70 0.17 0.44
C VAL A 182 12.66 0.09 -0.68
N ARG A 183 11.90 -0.99 -0.77
CA ARG A 183 10.92 -1.22 -1.85
C ARG A 183 9.72 -0.27 -1.79
N GLN A 184 9.24 0.03 -0.59
CA GLN A 184 8.08 0.91 -0.42
C GLN A 184 8.40 2.35 -0.87
N SER A 185 9.64 2.82 -0.71
CA SER A 185 10.05 4.18 -1.07
C SER A 185 10.51 4.37 -2.51
N ILE A 186 10.70 3.30 -3.31
CA ILE A 186 11.00 3.43 -4.75
C ILE A 186 9.81 4.14 -5.44
N PRO A 187 10.00 5.30 -6.07
CA PRO A 187 8.90 6.13 -6.59
C PRO A 187 8.49 5.70 -8.02
N PHE A 188 8.26 4.41 -8.22
CA PHE A 188 7.89 3.81 -9.51
C PHE A 188 6.64 2.93 -9.42
N THR A 189 5.95 2.80 -10.55
CA THR A 189 4.83 1.88 -10.79
C THR A 189 5.07 1.11 -12.09
N TYR A 190 4.56 -0.11 -12.16
CA TYR A 190 4.57 -0.89 -13.40
C TYR A 190 3.32 -0.60 -14.23
N LEU A 191 3.51 -0.52 -15.54
CA LEU A 191 2.49 -0.74 -16.55
C LEU A 191 2.88 -2.01 -17.30
N TYR A 192 1.96 -2.96 -17.46
CA TYR A 192 2.27 -4.17 -18.21
C TYR A 192 1.10 -4.76 -19.01
N LEU A 193 1.46 -5.51 -20.06
CA LEU A 193 0.56 -6.31 -20.87
C LEU A 193 0.85 -7.81 -20.69
N ASP A 194 -0.19 -8.60 -20.40
CA ASP A 194 -0.11 -10.07 -20.29
C ASP A 194 -1.42 -10.76 -20.72
N GLY A 195 -1.55 -12.07 -20.47
CA GLY A 195 -2.81 -12.79 -20.62
C GLY A 195 -3.34 -12.84 -22.06
N PHE A 196 -2.45 -12.84 -23.05
CA PHE A 196 -2.79 -12.90 -24.47
C PHE A 196 -3.62 -14.14 -24.82
N SER A 197 -4.70 -13.95 -25.58
CA SER A 197 -5.53 -15.02 -26.14
C SER A 197 -6.13 -14.59 -27.47
N PHE A 198 -6.61 -15.55 -28.25
CA PHE A 198 -6.97 -15.36 -29.65
C PHE A 198 -8.40 -15.86 -29.89
N SER A 199 -9.16 -15.17 -30.75
CA SER A 199 -10.52 -15.58 -31.12
C SER A 199 -10.56 -16.65 -32.22
N ASP A 200 -9.44 -16.87 -32.90
CA ASP A 200 -9.23 -17.94 -33.88
C ASP A 200 -8.10 -18.91 -33.44
N SER A 201 -7.49 -19.64 -34.39
CA SER A 201 -6.42 -20.61 -34.13
C SER A 201 -5.17 -20.35 -34.99
N ILE A 202 -4.97 -19.10 -35.40
CA ILE A 202 -3.90 -18.62 -36.26
C ILE A 202 -2.77 -18.05 -35.38
N SER A 203 -1.60 -17.83 -35.98
CA SER A 203 -0.50 -17.09 -35.36
C SER A 203 -0.47 -15.68 -35.93
N HIS A 204 -0.49 -14.67 -35.06
CA HIS A 204 -0.53 -13.26 -35.43
C HIS A 204 0.81 -12.60 -35.18
N ARG A 205 1.23 -11.68 -36.06
CA ARG A 205 2.42 -10.87 -35.84
C ARG A 205 2.07 -9.66 -34.98
N VAL A 206 2.66 -9.54 -33.79
CA VAL A 206 2.28 -8.53 -32.79
C VAL A 206 3.43 -7.62 -32.38
N GLN A 207 3.22 -6.31 -32.46
CA GLN A 207 4.07 -5.28 -31.84
C GLN A 207 3.28 -4.48 -30.79
N VAL A 208 3.97 -3.93 -29.78
CA VAL A 208 3.38 -3.06 -28.75
C VAL A 208 4.23 -1.81 -28.50
N TYR A 209 3.60 -0.74 -28.03
CA TYR A 209 4.21 0.58 -27.80
C TYR A 209 3.59 1.25 -26.57
N SER A 210 4.39 2.01 -25.82
CA SER A 210 3.89 3.05 -24.92
C SER A 210 4.81 4.28 -24.92
N ASP A 211 4.25 5.46 -24.67
CA ASP A 211 5.01 6.69 -24.38
C ASP A 211 4.41 7.47 -23.21
N VAL A 212 5.24 8.32 -22.60
CA VAL A 212 4.77 9.44 -21.76
C VAL A 212 5.25 10.76 -22.35
N SER A 213 4.49 11.84 -22.12
CA SER A 213 4.81 13.18 -22.64
C SER A 213 5.49 14.09 -21.61
N GLY A 214 5.98 15.24 -22.05
CA GLY A 214 6.50 16.30 -21.17
C GLY A 214 5.47 16.91 -20.20
N GLU A 215 4.19 16.60 -20.33
CA GLU A 215 3.13 17.14 -19.45
C GLU A 215 3.22 16.63 -18.00
N TRP A 216 3.91 15.50 -17.79
CA TRP A 216 4.23 14.94 -16.47
C TRP A 216 5.19 15.81 -15.64
N ILE A 217 5.99 16.66 -16.28
CA ILE A 217 7.11 17.38 -15.66
C ILE A 217 6.67 18.70 -15.04
N SER A 218 5.66 19.36 -15.64
CA SER A 218 5.26 20.70 -15.22
C SER A 218 3.81 21.01 -15.56
N ARG A 219 3.13 21.61 -14.58
CA ARG A 219 1.83 22.26 -14.74
C ARG A 219 1.90 23.36 -15.81
N GLU A 220 2.95 24.17 -15.78
CA GLU A 220 3.24 25.23 -16.76
C GLU A 220 3.55 24.62 -18.14
N SER A 221 2.60 24.75 -19.08
CA SER A 221 2.76 24.21 -20.44
C SER A 221 3.87 24.92 -21.25
N THR A 222 4.34 26.08 -20.80
CA THR A 222 5.44 26.87 -21.36
C THR A 222 6.79 26.62 -20.71
N ALA A 223 6.87 25.85 -19.61
CA ALA A 223 8.14 25.54 -18.96
C ALA A 223 9.06 24.77 -19.92
N ARG A 224 10.31 25.24 -20.06
CA ARG A 224 11.35 24.54 -20.83
C ARG A 224 11.78 23.27 -20.10
N ILE A 225 11.85 22.17 -20.84
CA ILE A 225 12.27 20.87 -20.32
C ILE A 225 13.45 20.31 -21.12
N GLU A 226 14.25 19.49 -20.45
CA GLU A 226 15.43 18.80 -20.95
C GLU A 226 15.28 17.31 -20.67
N TRP A 227 15.91 16.48 -21.50
CA TRP A 227 15.72 15.03 -21.45
C TRP A 227 16.91 14.28 -22.04
N ALA A 228 17.07 13.01 -21.67
CA ALA A 228 18.05 12.13 -22.32
C ALA A 228 17.62 10.66 -22.31
N THR A 229 18.22 9.88 -23.21
CA THR A 229 18.05 8.43 -23.35
C THR A 229 19.29 7.72 -22.83
N VAL A 230 19.14 6.90 -21.79
CA VAL A 230 20.23 6.12 -21.19
C VAL A 230 20.06 4.65 -21.56
N LYS A 231 21.18 4.03 -21.97
CA LYS A 231 21.23 2.68 -22.57
C LYS A 231 22.29 1.85 -21.84
N GLU A 232 21.99 1.45 -20.61
CA GLU A 232 22.93 0.82 -19.68
C GLU A 232 22.57 -0.64 -19.40
N GLY A 233 23.55 -1.50 -19.09
CA GLY A 233 23.34 -2.90 -18.70
C GLY A 233 22.26 -3.62 -19.51
N ALA A 234 21.20 -4.09 -18.83
CA ALA A 234 20.01 -4.70 -19.44
C ALA A 234 18.83 -3.73 -19.70
N ILE A 235 18.95 -2.43 -19.38
CA ILE A 235 17.84 -1.45 -19.45
C ILE A 235 17.98 -0.43 -20.59
N VAL A 236 16.86 0.17 -21.01
CA VAL A 236 16.83 1.50 -21.63
C VAL A 236 15.83 2.34 -20.86
N TYR A 237 16.17 3.60 -20.59
CA TYR A 237 15.20 4.55 -20.07
C TYR A 237 15.36 5.93 -20.70
N HIS A 238 14.23 6.62 -20.79
CA HIS A 238 14.18 8.05 -20.99
C HIS A 238 13.97 8.72 -19.64
N HIS A 239 14.57 9.88 -19.44
CA HIS A 239 14.26 10.75 -18.31
C HIS A 239 14.15 12.20 -18.76
N ALA A 240 13.34 12.99 -18.06
CA ALA A 240 13.10 14.39 -18.39
C ALA A 240 12.73 15.24 -17.17
N THR A 241 13.13 16.52 -17.17
CA THR A 241 12.88 17.49 -16.08
C THR A 241 12.89 18.94 -16.61
N ARG A 242 12.60 19.94 -15.77
CA ARG A 242 12.69 21.37 -16.15
C ARG A 242 14.16 21.75 -16.44
N SER A 243 14.40 22.64 -17.41
CA SER A 243 15.74 23.25 -17.65
C SER A 243 16.29 23.97 -16.41
N ILE A 244 15.39 24.46 -15.55
CA ILE A 244 15.72 25.16 -14.31
C ILE A 244 14.72 24.66 -13.25
N PRO A 245 15.02 23.53 -12.57
CA PRO A 245 14.16 22.98 -11.52
C PRO A 245 14.41 23.71 -10.19
N VAL A 246 13.36 23.91 -9.39
CA VAL A 246 13.46 24.55 -8.07
C VAL A 246 13.19 23.52 -6.98
N SER A 247 14.24 23.16 -6.23
CA SER A 247 14.19 22.15 -5.16
C SER A 247 13.09 22.44 -4.13
N MET A 248 12.30 21.41 -3.81
CA MET A 248 11.30 21.38 -2.75
C MET A 248 10.18 22.42 -2.86
N VAL A 249 9.80 22.77 -4.10
CA VAL A 249 8.66 23.64 -4.43
C VAL A 249 7.46 22.83 -4.96
N ASP A 250 6.31 23.04 -4.32
CA ASP A 250 4.99 22.61 -4.79
C ASP A 250 4.35 23.71 -5.64
N ASN A 251 4.02 23.39 -6.89
CA ASN A 251 3.38 24.27 -7.88
C ASN A 251 1.99 23.71 -8.22
N GLU A 252 1.02 24.00 -7.35
CA GLU A 252 -0.37 23.49 -7.41
C GLU A 252 -0.41 21.95 -7.55
N ASN A 253 0.23 21.28 -6.59
CA ASN A 253 0.45 19.83 -6.47
C ASN A 253 1.50 19.23 -7.42
N PHE A 254 2.09 19.97 -8.37
CA PHE A 254 3.27 19.48 -9.12
C PHE A 254 4.56 19.77 -8.34
N ALA A 255 5.50 18.82 -8.31
CA ALA A 255 6.84 19.06 -7.79
C ALA A 255 7.75 19.66 -8.88
N ASP A 256 8.25 20.87 -8.65
CA ASP A 256 9.05 21.62 -9.64
C ASP A 256 10.45 21.01 -9.88
N ASP A 257 10.93 20.24 -8.91
CA ASP A 257 12.18 19.46 -8.91
C ASP A 257 12.02 18.00 -9.36
N SER A 258 10.85 17.64 -9.89
CA SER A 258 10.60 16.27 -10.32
C SER A 258 11.29 15.90 -11.64
N ILE A 259 11.64 14.62 -11.74
CA ILE A 259 12.19 14.01 -12.94
C ILE A 259 11.31 12.80 -13.30
N ILE A 260 10.66 12.84 -14.47
CA ILE A 260 9.89 11.71 -15.00
C ILE A 260 10.87 10.71 -15.61
N TYR A 261 10.68 9.42 -15.32
CA TYR A 261 11.40 8.30 -15.91
C TYR A 261 10.42 7.35 -16.60
N HIS A 262 10.78 6.89 -17.80
CA HIS A 262 10.07 5.84 -18.52
C HIS A 262 11.07 4.79 -19.01
N ALA A 263 10.99 3.56 -18.50
CA ALA A 263 12.05 2.56 -18.58
C ALA A 263 11.54 1.16 -18.96
N VAL A 264 12.37 0.38 -19.64
CA VAL A 264 12.12 -1.01 -20.04
C VAL A 264 13.38 -1.87 -19.91
N LEU A 265 13.20 -3.19 -19.76
CA LEU A 265 14.25 -4.16 -20.02
C LEU A 265 14.41 -4.35 -21.54
N LYS A 266 15.66 -4.42 -22.01
CA LYS A 266 15.99 -4.73 -23.40
C LYS A 266 15.67 -6.18 -23.70
N ARG A 267 14.82 -6.41 -24.70
CA ARG A 267 14.53 -7.70 -25.32
C ARG A 267 14.88 -7.64 -26.82
N PRO A 268 15.04 -8.78 -27.51
CA PRO A 268 15.01 -8.79 -28.98
C PRO A 268 13.74 -8.08 -29.47
N GLY A 269 13.85 -7.21 -30.48
CA GLY A 269 12.73 -6.40 -30.96
C GLY A 269 12.44 -5.12 -30.17
N SER A 270 13.13 -4.84 -29.05
CA SER A 270 13.03 -3.55 -28.35
C SER A 270 13.55 -2.39 -29.22
N THR A 271 12.76 -1.34 -29.36
CA THR A 271 13.13 -0.08 -30.02
C THR A 271 12.62 1.11 -29.20
N TRP A 272 13.25 2.27 -29.33
CA TRP A 272 12.94 3.47 -28.53
C TRP A 272 13.05 4.75 -29.37
N ARG A 273 12.45 5.85 -28.89
CA ARG A 273 12.59 7.17 -29.49
C ARG A 273 12.28 8.29 -28.48
N THR A 274 13.06 9.37 -28.53
CA THR A 274 12.63 10.68 -28.03
C THR A 274 12.34 11.63 -29.19
N GLY A 275 11.36 12.52 -29.03
CA GLY A 275 10.96 13.41 -30.11
C GLY A 275 9.70 14.20 -29.82
N SER A 276 8.98 14.60 -30.88
CA SER A 276 7.56 14.94 -30.80
C SER A 276 6.75 13.66 -30.56
N SER A 277 5.81 13.69 -29.62
CA SER A 277 5.00 12.51 -29.25
C SER A 277 4.25 11.94 -30.47
N GLY A 278 3.60 12.80 -31.26
CA GLY A 278 2.93 12.41 -32.51
C GLY A 278 3.86 11.77 -33.54
N VAL A 279 5.12 12.19 -33.63
CA VAL A 279 6.12 11.55 -34.52
C VAL A 279 6.52 10.16 -34.01
N CYS A 280 6.65 9.97 -32.69
CA CYS A 280 6.94 8.67 -32.09
C CYS A 280 5.79 7.68 -32.33
N ARG A 281 4.56 8.14 -32.13
CA ARG A 281 3.32 7.37 -32.37
C ARG A 281 3.17 7.01 -33.85
N GLN A 282 3.37 7.96 -34.77
CA GLN A 282 3.28 7.70 -36.22
C GLN A 282 4.33 6.67 -36.67
N LYS A 283 5.57 6.77 -36.18
CA LYS A 283 6.64 5.79 -36.49
C LYS A 283 6.22 4.36 -36.13
N PHE A 284 5.60 4.17 -34.97
CA PHE A 284 5.06 2.88 -34.57
C PHE A 284 3.84 2.44 -35.40
N ILE A 285 2.89 3.35 -35.67
CA ILE A 285 1.71 3.05 -36.50
C ILE A 285 2.13 2.51 -37.88
N ASP A 286 3.07 3.20 -38.53
CA ASP A 286 3.58 2.85 -39.86
C ASP A 286 4.35 1.51 -39.84
N ASN A 287 5.34 1.38 -38.95
CA ASN A 287 6.39 0.35 -39.05
C ASN A 287 6.29 -0.77 -38.00
N GLY A 288 5.47 -0.63 -36.95
CA GLY A 288 5.49 -1.46 -35.75
C GLY A 288 6.72 -1.27 -34.85
N ALA A 289 7.62 -0.35 -35.20
CA ALA A 289 8.89 -0.16 -34.53
C ALA A 289 9.30 1.32 -34.51
N LEU A 290 10.24 1.64 -33.62
CA LEU A 290 10.87 2.95 -33.52
C LEU A 290 12.26 2.95 -34.15
N ASP A 291 12.69 4.11 -34.64
CA ASP A 291 13.91 4.27 -35.45
C ASP A 291 15.16 4.63 -34.64
N GLY A 292 15.14 4.47 -33.31
CA GLY A 292 16.26 4.78 -32.42
C GLY A 292 16.57 6.27 -32.31
N GLY A 293 15.67 7.14 -32.79
CA GLY A 293 15.89 8.58 -32.81
C GLY A 293 16.01 9.19 -31.40
N GLU A 294 17.08 9.93 -31.16
CA GLU A 294 17.34 10.63 -29.90
C GLU A 294 17.38 12.13 -30.18
N ASP A 295 16.25 12.80 -29.94
CA ASP A 295 16.07 14.24 -30.09
C ASP A 295 16.80 15.00 -28.98
N THR A 296 17.49 16.09 -29.32
CA THR A 296 18.24 16.95 -28.39
C THR A 296 17.83 18.43 -28.47
N ASP A 297 16.74 18.77 -29.17
CA ASP A 297 16.24 20.14 -29.30
C ASP A 297 15.29 20.51 -28.15
N PHE A 298 15.88 20.75 -26.98
CA PHE A 298 15.19 21.04 -25.72
C PHE A 298 14.30 22.29 -25.81
N ARG A 299 13.04 22.15 -25.37
CA ARG A 299 11.95 23.08 -25.69
C ARG A 299 10.84 23.06 -24.63
N PRO A 300 9.88 24.01 -24.68
CA PRO A 300 8.72 24.00 -23.79
C PRO A 300 7.87 22.73 -23.88
N VAL A 301 7.21 22.36 -22.77
CA VAL A 301 6.30 21.21 -22.67
C VAL A 301 5.30 21.15 -23.84
N ASN A 302 4.63 22.25 -24.19
CA ASN A 302 3.63 22.29 -25.28
C ASN A 302 4.22 22.36 -26.69
N SER A 303 5.55 22.40 -26.85
CA SER A 303 6.17 22.75 -28.13
C SER A 303 6.24 21.56 -29.09
N ARG A 304 5.82 21.80 -30.34
CA ARG A 304 5.85 20.85 -31.47
C ARG A 304 5.15 19.51 -31.19
N GLY A 305 3.94 19.56 -30.62
CA GLY A 305 3.14 18.36 -30.34
C GLY A 305 3.67 17.54 -29.15
N PHE A 306 4.15 18.24 -28.13
CA PHE A 306 4.75 17.73 -26.89
C PHE A 306 6.02 16.88 -27.08
N PRO A 307 7.10 17.11 -26.30
CA PRO A 307 8.16 16.13 -26.15
C PRO A 307 7.59 14.80 -25.65
N GLY A 308 7.96 13.69 -26.29
CA GLY A 308 7.48 12.34 -25.99
C GLY A 308 8.62 11.35 -25.85
N PHE A 309 8.42 10.38 -24.95
CA PHE A 309 9.44 9.46 -24.44
C PHE A 309 8.97 8.01 -24.61
N ALA A 310 9.32 7.38 -25.73
CA ALA A 310 8.60 6.24 -26.29
C ALA A 310 9.42 4.94 -26.39
N HIS A 311 8.83 3.83 -25.96
CA HIS A 311 9.38 2.48 -26.08
C HIS A 311 8.41 1.57 -26.84
N ALA A 312 8.94 0.75 -27.74
CA ALA A 312 8.21 -0.27 -28.48
C ALA A 312 8.93 -1.63 -28.46
N LEU A 313 8.16 -2.70 -28.67
CA LEU A 313 8.65 -4.08 -28.69
C LEU A 313 7.88 -4.89 -29.75
N ASP A 314 8.61 -5.51 -30.69
CA ASP A 314 8.08 -6.56 -31.57
C ASP A 314 8.14 -7.91 -30.83
N LEU A 315 6.96 -8.49 -30.58
CA LEU A 315 6.81 -9.77 -29.88
C LEU A 315 7.01 -10.98 -30.79
N GLY A 316 7.14 -10.74 -32.10
CA GLY A 316 7.17 -11.81 -33.08
C GLY A 316 5.76 -12.33 -33.40
N ASP A 317 5.71 -13.61 -33.76
CA ASP A 317 4.49 -14.31 -34.13
C ASP A 317 3.98 -15.11 -32.93
N ILE A 318 2.82 -14.72 -32.40
CA ILE A 318 2.23 -15.28 -31.18
C ILE A 318 0.89 -15.98 -31.46
N SER A 319 0.58 -17.01 -30.68
CA SER A 319 -0.62 -17.84 -30.84
C SER A 319 -1.03 -18.51 -29.52
N SER A 320 -2.15 -19.24 -29.52
CA SER A 320 -2.60 -20.02 -28.35
C SER A 320 -1.63 -21.13 -27.91
N SER A 321 -0.62 -21.46 -28.72
CA SER A 321 0.45 -22.40 -28.35
C SER A 321 1.82 -21.73 -28.12
N VAL A 322 1.95 -20.42 -28.44
CA VAL A 322 3.17 -19.62 -28.30
C VAL A 322 2.81 -18.26 -27.73
N LEU A 323 2.82 -18.14 -26.41
CA LEU A 323 2.53 -16.90 -25.68
C LEU A 323 3.83 -16.14 -25.36
N PRO A 324 3.82 -14.79 -25.41
CA PRO A 324 4.98 -13.98 -25.04
C PRO A 324 5.09 -13.78 -23.52
N ASP A 325 6.31 -13.54 -23.03
CA ASP A 325 6.55 -13.06 -21.67
C ASP A 325 5.87 -11.69 -21.45
N PRO A 326 5.33 -11.38 -20.24
CA PRO A 326 4.69 -10.10 -19.95
C PRO A 326 5.53 -8.90 -20.38
N VAL A 327 4.92 -7.93 -21.06
CA VAL A 327 5.62 -6.73 -21.53
C VAL A 327 5.52 -5.66 -20.46
N VAL A 328 6.65 -5.22 -19.90
CA VAL A 328 6.69 -4.37 -18.70
C VAL A 328 7.40 -3.06 -18.99
N TRP A 329 6.71 -1.96 -18.70
CA TRP A 329 7.27 -0.62 -18.60
C TRP A 329 7.26 -0.19 -17.13
N ALA A 330 8.32 0.46 -16.68
CA ALA A 330 8.35 1.18 -15.41
C ALA A 330 8.21 2.68 -15.68
N VAL A 331 7.23 3.30 -15.04
CA VAL A 331 7.08 4.76 -14.97
C VAL A 331 7.38 5.18 -13.54
N GLY A 332 8.11 6.28 -13.34
CA GLY A 332 8.42 6.79 -12.01
C GLY A 332 8.71 8.28 -11.98
N LEU A 333 8.33 8.95 -10.90
CA LEU A 333 8.54 10.37 -10.72
C LEU A 333 9.48 10.60 -9.52
N VAL A 334 10.75 10.84 -9.82
CA VAL A 334 11.84 10.90 -8.85
C VAL A 334 12.09 12.34 -8.40
N ARG A 335 12.45 12.50 -7.13
CA ARG A 335 12.92 13.74 -6.51
C ARG A 335 14.08 13.41 -5.54
N ASP A 336 15.05 14.30 -5.41
CA ASP A 336 16.06 14.28 -4.34
C ASP A 336 16.61 15.71 -4.13
N PRO A 337 16.57 16.28 -2.90
CA PRO A 337 15.93 15.78 -1.70
C PRO A 337 14.40 15.65 -1.81
N LEU A 338 13.80 14.87 -0.91
CA LEU A 338 12.35 14.74 -0.81
C LEU A 338 11.74 15.86 0.06
N ILE A 339 12.28 16.09 1.26
CA ILE A 339 11.68 16.92 2.31
C ILE A 339 12.72 17.86 2.94
N GLY A 340 12.38 19.13 3.08
CA GLY A 340 13.15 20.10 3.85
C GLY A 340 12.57 20.18 5.26
N TYR A 341 13.31 19.73 6.28
CA TYR A 341 12.80 19.58 7.64
C TYR A 341 13.71 20.26 8.68
N PRO A 342 13.28 21.38 9.33
CA PRO A 342 14.14 22.20 10.18
C PRO A 342 14.51 21.57 11.53
N GLY A 343 13.84 20.47 11.93
CA GLY A 343 14.25 19.67 13.08
C GLY A 343 15.56 18.90 12.85
N LEU A 344 16.00 18.79 11.58
CA LEU A 344 17.29 18.22 11.21
C LEU A 344 18.12 19.28 10.45
N LYS A 345 19.44 19.20 10.57
CA LYS A 345 20.36 20.17 9.94
C LYS A 345 20.65 19.87 8.46
N ARG A 346 19.84 18.99 7.85
CA ARG A 346 20.01 18.46 6.49
C ARG A 346 18.66 18.06 5.91
N ASP A 347 18.48 18.29 4.62
CA ASP A 347 17.33 17.82 3.86
C ASP A 347 17.26 16.28 3.87
N GLN A 348 16.04 15.75 3.79
CA GLN A 348 15.78 14.33 3.88
C GLN A 348 15.61 13.72 2.48
N THR A 349 16.21 12.55 2.28
CA THR A 349 16.31 11.85 1.00
C THR A 349 15.55 10.51 1.05
N GLY A 350 15.13 9.99 -0.10
CA GLY A 350 14.33 8.76 -0.18
C GLY A 350 15.06 7.54 0.38
N TYR A 351 14.37 6.72 1.18
CA TYR A 351 14.98 5.58 1.89
C TYR A 351 15.70 4.61 0.92
N TYR A 352 15.16 4.39 -0.28
CA TYR A 352 15.74 3.51 -1.30
C TYR A 352 17.20 3.81 -1.67
N TRP A 353 17.66 5.07 -1.56
CA TRP A 353 19.06 5.43 -1.79
C TRP A 353 20.05 4.75 -0.81
N SER A 354 19.57 4.21 0.31
CA SER A 354 20.39 3.37 1.19
C SER A 354 20.84 2.04 0.58
N ALA A 355 20.14 1.56 -0.46
CA ALA A 355 20.42 0.30 -1.15
C ALA A 355 21.00 0.48 -2.57
N TYR A 356 20.86 1.68 -3.15
CA TYR A 356 21.13 1.95 -4.57
C TYR A 356 22.04 3.18 -4.74
N PRO A 357 23.22 3.05 -5.39
CA PRO A 357 24.15 4.18 -5.57
C PRO A 357 23.68 5.24 -6.58
N ASP A 358 22.82 4.86 -7.54
CA ASP A 358 22.41 5.68 -8.67
C ASP A 358 21.04 5.25 -9.23
N ILE A 359 20.42 6.09 -10.06
CA ILE A 359 19.07 5.82 -10.58
C ILE A 359 19.01 4.64 -11.58
N SER A 360 20.09 4.35 -12.30
CA SER A 360 20.15 3.17 -13.18
C SER A 360 20.02 1.88 -12.37
N SER A 361 20.66 1.81 -11.20
CA SER A 361 20.58 0.67 -10.29
C SER A 361 19.18 0.52 -9.67
N VAL A 362 18.49 1.62 -9.32
CA VAL A 362 17.08 1.61 -8.86
C VAL A 362 16.17 1.08 -9.96
N ILE A 363 16.27 1.63 -11.18
CA ILE A 363 15.45 1.23 -12.34
C ILE A 363 15.69 -0.23 -12.70
N SER A 364 16.95 -0.67 -12.68
CA SER A 364 17.32 -2.06 -12.95
C SER A 364 16.77 -3.01 -11.87
N ALA A 365 16.90 -2.66 -10.59
CA ALA A 365 16.38 -3.49 -9.50
C ALA A 365 14.85 -3.58 -9.53
N PHE A 366 14.16 -2.46 -9.77
CA PHE A 366 12.69 -2.44 -9.93
C PHE A 366 12.24 -3.29 -11.11
N LEU A 367 12.78 -3.07 -12.32
CA LEU A 367 12.36 -3.82 -13.51
C LEU A 367 12.64 -5.34 -13.41
N ASN A 368 13.72 -5.77 -12.75
CA ASN A 368 14.01 -7.20 -12.57
C ASN A 368 13.20 -7.84 -11.41
N ASP A 369 12.64 -7.04 -10.50
CA ASP A 369 11.79 -7.53 -9.40
C ASP A 369 10.32 -7.73 -9.81
N PHE A 370 9.94 -7.45 -11.06
CA PHE A 370 8.55 -7.46 -11.53
C PHE A 370 7.77 -8.73 -11.15
N GLU A 371 8.33 -9.92 -11.39
CA GLU A 371 7.65 -11.19 -11.08
C GLU A 371 7.48 -11.40 -9.57
N ASP A 372 8.51 -11.12 -8.77
CA ASP A 372 8.43 -11.23 -7.32
C ASP A 372 7.49 -10.17 -6.72
N ALA A 373 7.49 -8.94 -7.23
CA ALA A 373 6.52 -7.90 -6.87
C ALA A 373 5.09 -8.33 -7.22
N HIS A 374 4.87 -8.90 -8.40
CA HIS A 374 3.58 -9.44 -8.80
C HIS A 374 3.13 -10.55 -7.83
N ASN A 375 4.00 -11.51 -7.52
CA ASN A 375 3.72 -12.60 -6.58
C ASN A 375 3.43 -12.09 -5.15
N ARG A 376 4.25 -11.20 -4.59
CA ARG A 376 4.04 -10.57 -3.28
C ARG A 376 2.71 -9.80 -3.25
N SER A 377 2.40 -9.06 -4.31
CA SER A 377 1.18 -8.28 -4.40
C SER A 377 -0.09 -9.14 -4.56
N MET A 378 -0.03 -10.31 -5.22
CA MET A 378 -1.17 -11.25 -5.22
C MET A 378 -1.48 -11.74 -3.80
N ILE A 379 -0.46 -12.10 -3.02
CA ILE A 379 -0.62 -12.53 -1.61
C ILE A 379 -1.20 -11.39 -0.76
N PHE A 380 -0.72 -10.16 -0.97
CA PHE A 380 -1.20 -8.96 -0.29
C PHE A 380 -2.67 -8.63 -0.64
N ASP A 381 -3.01 -8.59 -1.93
CA ASP A 381 -4.37 -8.37 -2.42
C ASP A 381 -5.32 -9.45 -1.86
N THR A 382 -4.95 -10.73 -1.96
CA THR A 382 -5.77 -11.85 -1.47
C THR A 382 -6.00 -11.80 0.03
N LYS A 383 -4.98 -11.46 0.84
CA LYS A 383 -5.14 -11.31 2.31
C LYS A 383 -6.18 -10.24 2.65
N ILE A 384 -6.10 -9.08 2.01
CA ILE A 384 -7.05 -7.97 2.24
C ILE A 384 -8.45 -8.36 1.76
N MET A 385 -8.58 -8.85 0.53
CA MET A 385 -9.88 -9.11 -0.08
C MET A 385 -10.60 -10.28 0.59
N SER A 386 -9.89 -11.30 1.11
CA SER A 386 -10.52 -12.38 1.88
C SER A 386 -11.10 -11.86 3.19
N ALA A 387 -10.26 -11.19 4.02
CA ALA A 387 -10.69 -10.63 5.30
C ALA A 387 -11.79 -9.55 5.15
N ALA A 388 -11.82 -8.84 4.02
CA ALA A 388 -12.88 -7.88 3.74
C ALA A 388 -14.21 -8.54 3.34
N ASN A 389 -14.18 -9.61 2.53
CA ASN A 389 -15.39 -10.35 2.15
C ASN A 389 -16.04 -11.10 3.34
N GLU A 390 -15.27 -11.42 4.39
CA GLU A 390 -15.81 -11.94 5.66
C GLU A 390 -16.69 -10.90 6.40
N VAL A 391 -16.54 -9.60 6.10
CA VAL A 391 -17.39 -8.52 6.63
C VAL A 391 -18.59 -8.25 5.71
N SER A 392 -18.32 -7.91 4.44
CA SER A 392 -19.30 -7.89 3.33
C SER A 392 -18.59 -7.67 1.97
N PRO A 393 -19.21 -8.02 0.83
CA PRO A 393 -18.68 -7.69 -0.50
C PRO A 393 -18.52 -6.18 -0.73
N GLU A 394 -19.45 -5.36 -0.22
CA GLU A 394 -19.40 -3.90 -0.32
C GLU A 394 -18.23 -3.31 0.48
N TYR A 395 -17.79 -3.98 1.54
CA TYR A 395 -16.58 -3.59 2.28
C TYR A 395 -15.31 -3.93 1.48
N ALA A 396 -15.28 -5.09 0.84
CA ALA A 396 -14.18 -5.49 -0.05
C ALA A 396 -14.05 -4.55 -1.26
N ASP A 397 -15.16 -4.14 -1.87
CA ASP A 397 -15.22 -3.09 -2.90
C ASP A 397 -14.49 -1.82 -2.47
N ILE A 398 -14.74 -1.32 -1.24
CA ILE A 398 -14.08 -0.12 -0.70
C ILE A 398 -12.58 -0.35 -0.50
N LEU A 399 -12.17 -1.45 0.17
CA LEU A 399 -10.75 -1.71 0.43
C LEU A 399 -9.94 -1.93 -0.85
N SER A 400 -10.55 -2.48 -1.91
CA SER A 400 -9.92 -2.60 -3.23
C SER A 400 -9.49 -1.23 -3.77
N LEU A 401 -10.32 -0.19 -3.59
CA LEU A 401 -10.09 1.14 -4.14
C LEU A 401 -9.11 1.97 -3.31
N VAL A 402 -9.25 1.99 -1.98
CA VAL A 402 -8.61 3.01 -1.09
C VAL A 402 -7.20 2.65 -0.60
N THR A 403 -6.72 1.44 -0.86
CA THR A 403 -5.46 0.96 -0.25
C THR A 403 -4.20 1.62 -0.81
N ARG A 404 -4.16 1.93 -2.11
CA ARG A 404 -3.00 2.61 -2.75
C ARG A 404 -2.76 4.01 -2.18
N GLN A 405 -3.82 4.73 -1.85
CA GLN A 405 -3.83 6.14 -1.48
C GLN A 405 -3.36 6.38 -0.04
N ILE A 406 -3.50 5.37 0.82
CA ILE A 406 -2.93 5.36 2.17
C ILE A 406 -1.42 5.45 2.10
N PHE A 407 -0.80 4.64 1.23
CA PHE A 407 0.65 4.64 1.06
C PHE A 407 1.16 5.76 0.14
N ALA A 408 0.40 6.14 -0.89
CA ALA A 408 0.76 7.23 -1.80
C ALA A 408 0.65 8.64 -1.18
N SER A 409 0.15 8.78 0.06
CA SER A 409 0.24 10.04 0.80
C SER A 409 1.58 10.20 1.55
N LEU A 410 2.50 9.21 1.48
CA LEU A 410 3.71 9.13 2.31
C LEU A 410 5.00 9.20 1.47
N ASP A 411 5.98 9.97 1.95
CA ASP A 411 7.40 9.81 1.60
C ASP A 411 8.15 9.20 2.81
N ILE A 412 8.87 8.08 2.59
CA ILE A 412 9.72 7.43 3.60
C ILE A 412 11.17 7.87 3.38
N THR A 413 11.77 8.49 4.40
CA THR A 413 13.01 9.25 4.25
C THR A 413 14.10 8.88 5.26
N LEU A 414 15.34 9.27 4.93
CA LEU A 414 16.55 9.13 5.73
C LEU A 414 17.36 10.44 5.73
N GLU A 415 18.14 10.65 6.79
CA GLU A 415 19.20 11.67 6.80
C GLU A 415 20.46 11.17 6.07
N LYS A 416 20.95 11.95 5.11
CA LYS A 416 22.25 11.74 4.45
C LYS A 416 23.37 12.35 5.30
N THR A 417 24.21 11.51 5.89
CA THR A 417 25.28 11.93 6.80
C THR A 417 26.54 12.42 6.06
N GLY A 418 27.50 12.98 6.81
CA GLY A 418 28.78 13.42 6.25
C GLY A 418 29.54 12.27 5.58
N GLY A 419 30.07 12.51 4.38
CA GLY A 419 30.74 11.49 3.57
C GLY A 419 29.81 10.63 2.71
N GLY A 420 28.49 10.85 2.74
CA GLY A 420 27.52 10.22 1.83
C GLY A 420 26.83 8.96 2.36
N TYR A 421 27.15 8.51 3.58
CA TYR A 421 26.50 7.38 4.25
C TYR A 421 25.12 7.77 4.79
N PHE A 422 24.22 6.81 4.99
CA PHE A 422 22.86 7.03 5.51
C PHE A 422 22.73 6.60 6.97
N ASN A 423 22.01 7.37 7.79
CA ASN A 423 21.68 6.95 9.14
C ASN A 423 20.39 6.10 9.14
N LEU A 424 20.54 4.78 8.96
CA LEU A 424 19.42 3.83 8.83
C LEU A 424 18.49 3.77 10.06
N SER A 425 18.91 4.31 11.20
CA SER A 425 18.10 4.41 12.42
C SER A 425 17.30 5.72 12.52
N ALA A 426 17.65 6.75 11.74
CA ALA A 426 16.94 8.03 11.69
C ALA A 426 15.87 8.06 10.60
N VAL A 427 15.00 7.05 10.58
CA VAL A 427 13.90 6.96 9.61
C VAL A 427 12.81 7.96 9.98
N ARG A 428 12.41 8.80 9.01
CA ARG A 428 11.33 9.79 9.18
C ARG A 428 10.34 9.62 8.02
N ILE A 429 9.05 9.53 8.34
CA ILE A 429 7.98 9.42 7.36
C ILE A 429 7.18 10.72 7.37
N PHE A 430 7.03 11.31 6.19
CA PHE A 430 6.29 12.55 6.00
C PHE A 430 5.05 12.31 5.17
N MET A 431 3.89 12.75 5.68
CA MET A 431 2.60 12.61 5.03
C MET A 431 2.17 13.97 4.47
N ARG A 432 1.82 14.02 3.18
CA ARG A 432 1.12 15.17 2.58
C ARG A 432 -0.38 14.96 2.73
N ASP A 433 -1.12 16.00 3.11
CA ASP A 433 -2.57 15.99 2.86
C ASP A 433 -2.81 15.97 1.34
N MET A 434 -3.45 14.90 0.85
CA MET A 434 -3.88 14.75 -0.55
C MET A 434 -5.39 15.00 -0.73
N GLY A 435 -6.04 15.47 0.34
CA GLY A 435 -7.45 15.78 0.46
C GLY A 435 -7.76 17.26 0.25
N VAL A 436 -7.71 18.06 1.33
CA VAL A 436 -8.31 19.41 1.35
C VAL A 436 -7.30 20.55 1.56
N SER A 437 -6.03 20.23 1.82
CA SER A 437 -4.94 21.18 2.04
C SER A 437 -3.60 20.66 1.50
N ALA A 438 -2.50 21.34 1.81
CA ALA A 438 -1.12 20.86 1.64
C ALA A 438 -0.36 20.80 2.98
N ARG A 439 -1.08 20.53 4.09
CA ARG A 439 -0.48 20.33 5.42
C ARG A 439 0.45 19.12 5.41
N THR A 440 1.52 19.19 6.22
CA THR A 440 2.45 18.07 6.43
C THR A 440 2.22 17.42 7.79
N ASN A 441 2.18 16.08 7.82
CA ASN A 441 1.82 15.22 8.95
C ASN A 441 0.60 15.75 9.73
N PRO A 442 -0.59 15.88 9.10
CA PRO A 442 -1.76 16.43 9.78
C PRO A 442 -2.35 15.38 10.73
N VAL A 443 -2.49 15.74 12.01
CA VAL A 443 -2.83 14.82 13.11
C VAL A 443 -4.19 14.13 12.88
N ASP A 444 -5.16 14.84 12.31
CA ASP A 444 -6.47 14.33 11.88
C ASP A 444 -6.38 13.30 10.75
N VAL A 445 -5.58 13.59 9.71
CA VAL A 445 -5.37 12.67 8.58
C VAL A 445 -4.60 11.43 9.04
N ILE A 446 -3.62 11.58 9.93
CA ILE A 446 -2.88 10.47 10.53
C ILE A 446 -3.79 9.63 11.43
N TYR A 447 -4.65 10.25 12.25
CA TYR A 447 -5.62 9.55 13.11
C TYR A 447 -6.63 8.74 12.28
N GLY A 448 -7.11 9.30 11.17
CA GLY A 448 -7.92 8.55 10.20
C GLY A 448 -7.12 7.43 9.53
N ALA A 449 -5.87 7.65 9.13
CA ALA A 449 -5.01 6.63 8.52
C ALA A 449 -4.64 5.48 9.47
N PHE A 450 -4.59 5.77 10.77
CA PHE A 450 -3.92 4.97 11.79
C PHE A 450 -4.31 3.48 11.84
N PRO A 451 -5.61 3.09 11.72
CA PRO A 451 -6.00 1.69 11.74
C PRO A 451 -5.37 0.88 10.61
N ALA A 452 -5.23 1.46 9.41
CA ALA A 452 -4.57 0.81 8.27
C ALA A 452 -3.05 0.75 8.47
N LEU A 453 -2.43 1.84 8.92
CA LEU A 453 -0.98 1.88 9.16
C LEU A 453 -0.55 0.79 10.15
N VAL A 454 -1.29 0.65 11.26
CA VAL A 454 -1.04 -0.39 12.27
C VAL A 454 -1.38 -1.80 11.76
N TYR A 455 -2.46 -1.97 10.98
CA TYR A 455 -2.81 -3.26 10.36
C TYR A 455 -1.75 -3.78 9.38
N PHE A 456 -1.03 -2.88 8.70
CA PHE A 456 0.01 -3.24 7.73
C PHE A 456 1.40 -3.37 8.36
N ASN A 457 1.84 -2.36 9.13
CA ASN A 457 3.08 -2.37 9.91
C ASN A 457 3.06 -1.22 10.93
N ALA A 458 2.84 -1.54 12.20
CA ALA A 458 2.81 -0.56 13.30
C ALA A 458 4.09 0.31 13.39
N THR A 459 5.25 -0.16 12.92
CA THR A 459 6.50 0.63 12.88
C THR A 459 6.38 1.88 11.98
N ILE A 460 5.49 1.86 10.98
CA ILE A 460 5.21 3.05 10.15
C ILE A 460 4.61 4.18 11.00
N ALA A 461 3.75 3.85 11.97
CA ALA A 461 3.15 4.83 12.86
C ALA A 461 4.20 5.57 13.69
N ARG A 462 5.22 4.85 14.20
CA ARG A 462 6.35 5.46 14.92
C ARG A 462 7.01 6.57 14.10
N HIS A 463 7.51 6.23 12.92
CA HIS A 463 8.31 7.15 12.09
C HIS A 463 7.49 8.32 11.51
N LEU A 464 6.15 8.22 11.54
CA LEU A 464 5.20 9.25 11.13
C LEU A 464 4.79 10.20 12.28
N LEU A 465 4.75 9.70 13.53
CA LEU A 465 4.49 10.49 14.74
C LEU A 465 5.76 11.18 15.28
N GLU A 466 6.93 10.56 15.12
CA GLU A 466 8.21 11.07 15.66
C GLU A 466 8.54 12.51 15.17
N PRO A 467 8.36 12.89 13.88
CA PRO A 467 8.60 14.27 13.43
C PRO A 467 7.72 15.32 14.11
N LEU A 468 6.48 14.97 14.49
CA LEU A 468 5.55 15.84 15.23
C LEU A 468 6.03 16.05 16.66
N LEU A 469 6.47 14.98 17.32
CA LEU A 469 7.01 15.02 18.68
C LEU A 469 8.35 15.80 18.74
N GLU A 470 9.21 15.68 17.72
CA GLU A 470 10.50 16.38 17.65
C GLU A 470 10.40 17.91 17.52
N LEU A 471 9.38 18.45 16.82
CA LEU A 471 9.18 19.91 16.75
C LEU A 471 8.38 20.48 17.94
N GLN A 472 7.80 19.64 18.78
CA GLN A 472 6.85 20.04 19.83
C GLN A 472 7.32 19.69 21.25
N GLU A 473 8.57 19.27 21.41
CA GLU A 473 9.16 19.03 22.72
C GLU A 473 9.10 20.31 23.56
N ASN A 474 8.34 20.27 24.66
CA ASN A 474 7.96 21.39 25.54
C ASN A 474 6.73 22.24 25.16
N SER A 475 5.92 21.88 24.16
CA SER A 475 4.59 22.49 24.01
C SER A 475 3.64 22.06 25.16
N SER A 476 2.65 22.91 25.48
CA SER A 476 1.61 22.57 26.48
C SER A 476 0.55 21.61 25.93
N PHE A 477 0.36 21.59 24.62
CA PHE A 477 -0.62 20.77 23.89
C PHE A 477 -0.08 20.47 22.48
N ALA A 478 -0.65 19.48 21.79
CA ALA A 478 -0.24 19.13 20.44
C ALA A 478 -0.80 20.09 19.40
N ALA A 479 0.06 20.55 18.49
CA ALA A 479 -0.29 21.25 17.26
C ALA A 479 -0.93 20.27 16.24
N PRO A 480 -1.79 20.76 15.33
CA PRO A 480 -2.55 19.94 14.40
C PRO A 480 -1.75 19.38 13.22
N ASP A 481 -0.54 19.90 12.96
CA ASP A 481 0.31 19.57 11.81
C ASP A 481 1.74 20.10 11.99
N LEU A 482 2.64 19.78 11.06
CA LEU A 482 4.00 20.33 10.94
C LEU A 482 4.04 21.67 10.17
N GLY A 483 2.90 22.30 9.91
CA GLY A 483 2.74 23.48 9.09
C GLY A 483 1.94 23.23 7.81
N ASN A 484 1.46 24.32 7.21
CA ASN A 484 0.54 24.33 6.06
C ASN A 484 1.22 24.17 4.68
N ARG A 485 2.43 23.61 4.63
CA ARG A 485 3.22 23.41 3.41
C ARG A 485 3.89 22.04 3.39
N TYR A 486 3.95 21.48 2.19
CA TYR A 486 4.75 20.34 1.76
C TYR A 486 5.47 20.75 0.46
N PRO A 487 6.67 20.26 0.14
CA PRO A 487 7.56 19.41 0.93
C PRO A 487 8.53 20.19 1.84
N THR A 488 8.53 21.53 1.78
CA THR A 488 9.31 22.39 2.69
C THR A 488 8.52 22.62 3.97
N ILE A 489 8.96 22.02 5.07
CA ILE A 489 8.35 22.13 6.40
C ILE A 489 8.92 23.35 7.12
N LEU A 490 8.05 24.12 7.79
CA LEU A 490 8.45 25.30 8.58
C LEU A 490 8.04 25.20 10.06
N GLY A 491 7.36 24.13 10.46
CA GLY A 491 6.63 24.04 11.73
C GLY A 491 5.28 24.75 11.67
N ASN A 492 4.42 24.47 12.64
CA ASN A 492 3.20 25.25 12.85
C ASN A 492 3.47 26.33 13.91
N SER A 493 3.47 27.60 13.49
CA SER A 493 3.66 28.77 14.35
C SER A 493 2.39 29.63 14.48
N SER A 494 1.21 29.03 14.27
CA SER A 494 -0.08 29.70 14.37
C SER A 494 -0.75 29.44 15.71
N ASP A 495 -1.69 30.32 16.09
CA ASP A 495 -2.58 30.00 17.21
C ASP A 495 -3.45 28.80 16.85
N THR A 496 -3.34 27.76 17.67
CA THR A 496 -3.94 26.43 17.46
C THR A 496 -4.78 26.00 18.66
N HIS A 497 -5.06 26.91 19.61
CA HIS A 497 -5.86 26.63 20.81
C HIS A 497 -7.22 26.01 20.51
N THR A 498 -7.89 26.44 19.43
CA THR A 498 -9.19 25.91 18.97
C THR A 498 -9.15 24.40 18.66
N LEU A 499 -8.01 23.88 18.23
CA LEU A 499 -7.80 22.48 17.83
C LEU A 499 -6.97 21.68 18.85
N ALA A 500 -6.60 22.31 19.97
CA ALA A 500 -5.69 21.73 20.96
C ALA A 500 -6.24 20.43 21.58
N ILE A 501 -7.53 20.38 21.92
CA ILE A 501 -8.15 19.17 22.52
C ILE A 501 -8.18 18.02 21.51
N ASP A 502 -8.64 18.28 20.28
CA ASP A 502 -8.73 17.26 19.21
C ASP A 502 -7.36 16.70 18.85
N SER A 503 -6.37 17.59 18.65
CA SER A 503 -5.00 17.22 18.29
C SER A 503 -4.29 16.46 19.42
N THR A 504 -4.42 16.93 20.67
CA THR A 504 -3.73 16.33 21.83
C THR A 504 -4.33 14.97 22.20
N GLY A 505 -5.67 14.85 22.19
CA GLY A 505 -6.34 13.56 22.39
C GLY A 505 -5.94 12.54 21.32
N SER A 506 -5.92 12.97 20.05
CA SER A 506 -5.46 12.13 18.93
C SER A 506 -4.01 11.66 19.11
N MET A 507 -3.08 12.56 19.45
CA MET A 507 -1.66 12.21 19.60
C MET A 507 -1.40 11.25 20.77
N LEU A 508 -2.07 11.41 21.91
CA LEU A 508 -1.95 10.50 23.05
C LEU A 508 -2.52 9.11 22.74
N VAL A 509 -3.70 9.05 22.11
CA VAL A 509 -4.30 7.79 21.63
C VAL A 509 -3.37 7.11 20.64
N MET A 510 -2.83 7.83 19.64
CA MET A 510 -1.93 7.25 18.63
C MET A 510 -0.57 6.81 19.20
N ALA A 511 -0.01 7.53 20.17
CA ALA A 511 1.27 7.17 20.80
C ALA A 511 1.16 5.87 21.61
N TYR A 512 0.09 5.71 22.40
CA TYR A 512 -0.20 4.46 23.11
C TYR A 512 -0.59 3.34 22.13
N ALA A 513 -1.46 3.63 21.15
CA ALA A 513 -1.91 2.66 20.15
C ALA A 513 -0.77 2.12 19.27
N HIS A 514 0.25 2.93 18.99
CA HIS A 514 1.51 2.43 18.44
C HIS A 514 2.12 1.39 19.40
N ALA A 515 2.47 1.82 20.61
CA ALA A 515 3.24 1.00 21.55
C ALA A 515 2.55 -0.34 21.88
N VAL A 516 1.24 -0.33 22.12
CA VAL A 516 0.47 -1.54 22.49
C VAL A 516 0.18 -2.48 21.32
N LYS A 517 0.37 -2.04 20.07
CA LYS A 517 0.18 -2.88 18.86
C LYS A 517 1.51 -3.28 18.20
N SER A 518 2.62 -2.59 18.50
CA SER A 518 3.97 -2.96 18.05
C SER A 518 4.82 -3.67 19.11
N GLY A 519 4.52 -3.45 20.40
CA GLY A 519 5.41 -3.79 21.52
C GLY A 519 6.58 -2.80 21.71
N ASP A 520 6.71 -1.77 20.87
CA ASP A 520 7.79 -0.78 20.94
C ASP A 520 7.40 0.42 21.80
N GLY A 521 7.78 0.38 23.07
CA GLY A 521 7.62 1.48 24.03
C GLY A 521 8.62 2.62 23.87
N SER A 522 9.60 2.54 22.97
CA SER A 522 10.69 3.54 22.93
C SER A 522 10.22 4.93 22.50
N LEU A 523 9.13 5.06 21.73
CA LEU A 523 8.53 6.35 21.40
C LEU A 523 7.87 7.01 22.63
N ILE A 524 7.03 6.27 23.37
CA ILE A 524 6.40 6.79 24.59
C ILE A 524 7.44 7.03 25.70
N SER A 525 8.51 6.24 25.75
CA SER A 525 9.64 6.45 26.67
C SER A 525 10.48 7.68 26.32
N ARG A 526 10.75 7.96 25.03
CA ARG A 526 11.54 9.12 24.59
C ARG A 526 10.83 10.44 24.87
N TYR A 527 9.51 10.48 24.70
CA TYR A 527 8.70 11.72 24.81
C TYR A 527 7.78 11.78 26.04
N TYR A 528 7.98 10.88 27.02
CA TYR A 528 7.12 10.74 28.20
C TYR A 528 6.76 12.06 28.88
N SER A 529 7.72 12.96 29.07
CA SER A 529 7.53 14.27 29.71
C SER A 529 6.68 15.25 28.89
N THR A 530 6.66 15.13 27.56
CA THR A 530 5.79 15.92 26.67
C THR A 530 4.38 15.31 26.66
N LEU A 531 4.27 13.98 26.59
CA LEU A 531 2.99 13.26 26.68
C LEU A 531 2.29 13.50 28.03
N GLN A 532 3.04 13.59 29.14
CA GLN A 532 2.50 13.93 30.46
C GLN A 532 1.92 15.37 30.48
N LYS A 533 2.67 16.38 30.02
CA LYS A 533 2.18 17.78 29.92
C LYS A 533 0.91 17.89 29.08
N TRP A 534 0.84 17.12 27.99
CA TRP A 534 -0.31 17.05 27.10
C TRP A 534 -1.54 16.42 27.79
N ALA A 535 -1.34 15.41 28.63
CA ALA A 535 -2.42 14.86 29.45
C ALA A 535 -2.86 15.83 30.56
N ASP A 536 -1.95 16.58 31.18
CA ASP A 536 -2.27 17.63 32.17
C ASP A 536 -3.17 18.72 31.57
N PHE A 537 -2.83 19.16 30.35
CA PHE A 537 -3.65 20.09 29.57
C PHE A 537 -5.06 19.52 29.33
N LEU A 538 -5.18 18.26 28.90
CA LEU A 538 -6.48 17.61 28.72
C LEU A 538 -7.27 17.51 30.03
N VAL A 539 -6.65 17.12 31.15
CA VAL A 539 -7.32 17.07 32.47
C VAL A 539 -7.86 18.45 32.88
N SER A 540 -7.09 19.51 32.62
CA SER A 540 -7.52 20.89 32.92
C SER A 540 -8.67 21.41 32.04
N THR A 541 -8.89 20.84 30.85
CA THR A 541 -9.85 21.33 29.85
C THR A 541 -11.06 20.41 29.63
N ALA A 542 -10.95 19.09 29.84
CA ALA A 542 -11.94 18.12 29.39
C ALA A 542 -13.36 18.28 29.96
N LEU A 543 -13.48 18.80 31.20
CA LEU A 543 -14.78 19.10 31.82
C LEU A 543 -15.34 20.48 31.45
N ASN A 544 -14.47 21.42 31.07
CA ASN A 544 -14.82 22.81 30.78
C ASN A 544 -14.00 23.31 29.57
N PRO A 545 -14.25 22.77 28.35
CA PRO A 545 -13.47 23.14 27.17
C PRO A 545 -13.70 24.61 26.81
N PRO A 546 -12.68 25.33 26.29
CA PRO A 546 -12.87 26.68 25.73
C PRO A 546 -14.04 26.76 24.75
N ALA A 547 -14.80 27.86 24.75
CA ALA A 547 -16.04 27.99 23.98
C ALA A 547 -15.84 27.89 22.45
N ASP A 548 -14.63 28.17 21.98
CA ASP A 548 -14.15 28.11 20.60
C ASP A 548 -13.49 26.77 20.22
N SER A 549 -13.42 25.80 21.15
CA SER A 549 -12.90 24.45 20.90
C SER A 549 -13.66 23.77 19.75
N ALA A 550 -12.91 23.09 18.88
CA ALA A 550 -13.44 22.40 17.72
C ALA A 550 -12.66 21.10 17.40
N THR A 551 -13.30 20.24 16.62
CA THR A 551 -12.60 19.23 15.81
C THR A 551 -12.08 19.86 14.52
N MET A 552 -11.11 19.22 13.85
CA MET A 552 -10.57 19.67 12.56
C MET A 552 -11.66 19.97 11.50
N ASP A 553 -12.71 19.15 11.47
CA ASP A 553 -13.83 19.26 10.52
C ASP A 553 -14.78 20.44 10.82
N SER A 554 -14.39 21.33 11.73
CA SER A 554 -15.07 22.55 12.14
C SER A 554 -16.39 22.35 12.90
N PHE A 555 -16.64 21.15 13.44
CA PHE A 555 -17.61 20.99 14.53
C PHE A 555 -17.06 21.69 15.77
N LYS A 556 -17.54 22.92 16.00
CA LYS A 556 -17.28 23.74 17.19
C LYS A 556 -18.19 23.30 18.33
N GLY A 557 -17.75 23.49 19.57
CA GLY A 557 -18.66 23.60 20.71
C GLY A 557 -18.11 23.04 22.01
N PHE A 558 -18.01 23.95 22.99
CA PHE A 558 -18.48 23.67 24.34
C PHE A 558 -19.86 22.98 24.24
N GLY A 559 -19.92 21.68 24.56
CA GLY A 559 -21.11 20.84 24.33
C GLY A 559 -20.82 19.55 23.55
N SER A 560 -19.78 19.49 22.71
CA SER A 560 -19.57 18.34 21.80
C SER A 560 -19.17 17.04 22.51
N ALA A 561 -20.09 16.07 22.53
CA ALA A 561 -19.87 14.77 23.16
C ALA A 561 -18.76 13.94 22.45
N ASN A 562 -18.69 14.03 21.11
CA ASN A 562 -17.71 13.28 20.32
C ASN A 562 -16.29 13.84 20.46
N LEU A 563 -16.13 15.16 20.66
CA LEU A 563 -14.83 15.77 21.01
C LEU A 563 -14.40 15.40 22.44
N ALA A 564 -15.34 15.41 23.39
CA ALA A 564 -15.07 15.04 24.78
C ALA A 564 -14.56 13.58 24.93
N LEU A 565 -15.10 12.63 24.15
CA LEU A 565 -14.54 11.27 24.08
C LEU A 565 -13.05 11.26 23.72
N LYS A 566 -12.63 12.09 22.77
CA LYS A 566 -11.21 12.17 22.35
C LYS A 566 -10.30 12.68 23.47
N ALA A 567 -10.79 13.60 24.30
CA ALA A 567 -10.09 14.05 25.51
C ALA A 567 -9.98 12.92 26.54
N ILE A 568 -11.08 12.22 26.83
CA ILE A 568 -11.13 11.07 27.75
C ILE A 568 -10.13 9.99 27.32
N TRP A 569 -10.13 9.59 26.06
CA TRP A 569 -9.21 8.55 25.55
C TRP A 569 -7.76 9.02 25.52
N GLY A 570 -7.48 10.31 25.34
CA GLY A 570 -6.14 10.87 25.50
C GLY A 570 -5.62 10.71 26.93
N ILE A 571 -6.43 11.09 27.93
CA ILE A 571 -6.10 10.96 29.35
C ILE A 571 -5.95 9.47 29.74
N TYR A 572 -6.86 8.60 29.29
CA TYR A 572 -6.80 7.15 29.56
C TYR A 572 -5.60 6.47 28.89
N SER A 573 -5.24 6.89 27.67
CA SER A 573 -4.01 6.43 27.00
C SER A 573 -2.76 6.84 27.78
N MET A 574 -2.74 8.01 28.42
CA MET A 574 -1.66 8.40 29.32
C MET A 574 -1.62 7.53 30.60
N ALA A 575 -2.76 7.07 31.12
CA ALA A 575 -2.78 6.09 32.21
C ALA A 575 -2.08 4.79 31.81
N LYS A 576 -2.41 4.23 30.64
CA LYS A 576 -1.79 3.01 30.12
C LYS A 576 -0.32 3.19 29.71
N ILE A 577 0.09 4.40 29.33
CA ILE A 577 1.51 4.78 29.19
C ILE A 577 2.20 4.78 30.58
N ASN A 578 1.58 5.31 31.63
CA ASN A 578 2.16 5.27 32.99
C ASN A 578 2.35 3.83 33.50
N GLU A 579 1.37 2.96 33.28
CA GLU A 579 1.45 1.53 33.59
C GLU A 579 2.63 0.87 32.85
N ALA A 580 2.73 1.07 31.53
CA ALA A 580 3.81 0.52 30.71
C ALA A 580 5.22 1.02 31.09
N MET A 581 5.32 2.27 31.55
CA MET A 581 6.59 2.85 32.02
C MET A 581 6.97 2.39 33.44
N GLY A 582 6.05 1.78 34.20
CA GLY A 582 6.21 1.53 35.64
C GLY A 582 6.09 2.80 36.50
N SER A 583 5.54 3.88 35.94
CA SER A 583 5.51 5.21 36.56
C SER A 583 4.36 5.35 37.57
N SER A 584 4.62 4.99 38.83
CA SER A 584 3.76 5.35 39.97
C SER A 584 3.85 6.87 40.26
N ASN A 585 3.28 7.69 39.38
CA ASN A 585 3.59 9.12 39.31
C ASN A 585 2.92 9.91 40.45
N THR A 586 3.69 10.27 41.48
CA THR A 586 3.21 10.71 42.80
C THR A 586 2.76 12.18 42.89
N SER A 587 2.63 12.90 41.76
CA SER A 587 2.34 14.34 41.73
C SER A 587 0.87 14.71 41.73
N TYR A 588 -0.04 13.75 41.52
CA TYR A 588 -1.48 13.98 41.41
C TYR A 588 -2.24 13.44 42.62
N MET A 589 -3.37 14.06 42.96
CA MET A 589 -4.30 13.54 43.98
C MET A 589 -5.14 12.34 43.48
N LEU A 590 -5.18 12.12 42.16
CA LEU A 590 -5.92 11.07 41.45
C LEU A 590 -5.09 10.66 40.22
N SER A 591 -5.09 9.37 39.85
CA SER A 591 -4.39 8.92 38.64
C SER A 591 -5.07 9.43 37.36
N PRO A 592 -4.41 9.37 36.19
CA PRO A 592 -5.10 9.63 34.92
C PRO A 592 -6.24 8.64 34.62
N GLU A 593 -6.19 7.41 35.14
CA GLU A 593 -7.31 6.44 35.04
C GLU A 593 -8.52 6.89 35.89
N ASP A 594 -8.29 7.38 37.12
CA ASP A 594 -9.35 7.96 37.96
C ASP A 594 -9.98 9.19 37.30
N HIS A 595 -9.15 10.10 36.76
CA HIS A 595 -9.63 11.29 36.05
C HIS A 595 -10.45 10.91 34.81
N ALA A 596 -9.93 10.06 33.93
CA ALA A 596 -10.64 9.61 32.73
C ALA A 596 -11.97 8.92 33.10
N THR A 597 -11.98 8.11 34.15
CA THR A 597 -13.20 7.43 34.66
C THR A 597 -14.22 8.44 35.19
N ALA A 598 -13.82 9.43 35.99
CA ALA A 598 -14.71 10.46 36.52
C ALA A 598 -15.28 11.38 35.42
N ILE A 599 -14.45 11.75 34.44
CA ILE A 599 -14.87 12.52 33.26
C ILE A 599 -15.83 11.70 32.41
N LEU A 600 -15.57 10.40 32.21
CA LEU A 600 -16.46 9.51 31.47
C LEU A 600 -17.81 9.30 32.18
N GLN A 601 -17.86 9.20 33.50
CA GLN A 601 -19.12 9.12 34.24
C GLN A 601 -19.99 10.37 34.03
N ASN A 602 -19.40 11.57 34.06
CA ASN A 602 -20.07 12.83 33.73
C ASN A 602 -20.52 12.86 32.26
N TRP A 603 -19.64 12.46 31.33
CA TRP A 603 -19.97 12.29 29.92
C TRP A 603 -21.16 11.35 29.70
N THR A 604 -21.20 10.20 30.37
CA THR A 604 -22.31 9.24 30.28
C THR A 604 -23.63 9.87 30.74
N GLN A 605 -23.62 10.58 31.87
CA GLN A 605 -24.80 11.28 32.40
C GLN A 605 -25.29 12.41 31.48
N ARG A 606 -24.38 13.09 30.77
CA ARG A 606 -24.72 14.22 29.87
C ARG A 606 -25.01 13.80 28.42
N ALA A 607 -24.45 12.70 27.94
CA ALA A 607 -24.50 12.31 26.52
C ALA A 607 -25.44 11.13 26.24
N VAL A 608 -25.57 10.16 27.14
CA VAL A 608 -26.33 8.92 26.86
C VAL A 608 -27.81 9.13 27.23
N ALA A 609 -28.61 9.45 26.22
CA ALA A 609 -30.07 9.48 26.33
C ALA A 609 -30.67 8.06 26.23
N GLU A 610 -31.97 7.93 26.50
CA GLU A 610 -32.72 6.66 26.46
C GLU A 610 -32.61 5.90 25.12
N THR A 611 -32.44 6.63 24.02
CA THR A 611 -32.44 6.09 22.66
C THR A 611 -31.12 6.19 21.91
N HIS A 612 -30.19 7.04 22.33
CA HIS A 612 -28.93 7.30 21.62
C HIS A 612 -27.92 8.13 22.44
N ILE A 613 -26.71 8.27 21.91
CA ILE A 613 -25.69 9.23 22.35
C ILE A 613 -25.96 10.56 21.62
N LYS A 614 -26.11 11.64 22.40
CA LYS A 614 -26.30 13.01 21.90
C LYS A 614 -25.01 13.57 21.28
N SER A 615 -25.11 14.39 20.22
CA SER A 615 -23.92 15.07 19.66
C SER A 615 -23.52 16.32 20.45
N ASP A 616 -24.51 17.03 20.98
CA ASP A 616 -24.37 18.13 21.93
C ASP A 616 -25.03 17.75 23.26
N PHE A 617 -24.29 17.84 24.36
CA PHE A 617 -24.78 17.53 25.71
C PHE A 617 -26.09 18.25 26.05
N ASP A 618 -26.25 19.48 25.57
CA ASP A 618 -27.31 20.40 25.99
C ASP A 618 -28.47 20.45 24.96
N GLN A 619 -28.53 19.49 24.02
CA GLN A 619 -29.59 19.33 23.01
C GLN A 619 -30.09 17.87 22.93
N GLU A 620 -31.26 17.58 23.54
CA GLU A 620 -31.76 16.20 23.72
C GLU A 620 -32.05 15.42 22.42
N ASP A 621 -32.41 16.09 21.32
CA ASP A 621 -32.67 15.46 20.01
C ASP A 621 -31.42 15.39 19.10
N SER A 622 -30.26 15.88 19.55
CA SER A 622 -29.04 16.00 18.73
C SER A 622 -28.34 14.65 18.54
N TRP A 623 -27.80 14.37 17.35
CA TRP A 623 -27.10 13.11 17.10
C TRP A 623 -26.06 13.27 15.98
N GLY A 624 -25.08 12.35 15.94
CA GLY A 624 -24.02 12.36 14.92
C GLY A 624 -23.24 11.04 14.82
N LEU A 625 -22.16 11.05 14.06
CA LEU A 625 -21.21 9.94 13.97
C LEU A 625 -20.32 9.89 15.21
N MET A 626 -20.53 8.89 16.08
CA MET A 626 -19.72 8.70 17.29
C MET A 626 -18.44 7.92 16.98
N TYR A 627 -17.67 8.41 16.00
CA TYR A 627 -16.45 7.76 15.53
C TYR A 627 -15.36 7.71 16.61
N ASN A 628 -15.36 8.62 17.59
CA ASN A 628 -14.46 8.53 18.75
C ASN A 628 -14.92 7.51 19.81
N LEU A 629 -15.91 6.64 19.54
CA LEU A 629 -16.04 5.36 20.27
C LEU A 629 -15.00 4.32 19.81
N PHE A 630 -14.34 4.54 18.67
CA PHE A 630 -13.40 3.56 18.11
C PHE A 630 -12.20 3.23 19.01
N PRO A 631 -11.53 4.17 19.70
CA PRO A 631 -10.40 3.84 20.58
C PRO A 631 -10.77 2.88 21.72
N ASP A 632 -11.96 3.03 22.32
CA ASP A 632 -12.44 2.18 23.42
C ASP A 632 -12.47 0.70 23.03
N ILE A 633 -13.00 0.43 21.83
CA ILE A 633 -13.14 -0.90 21.25
C ILE A 633 -11.79 -1.40 20.69
N TRP A 634 -11.07 -0.55 19.95
CA TRP A 634 -9.86 -0.94 19.22
C TRP A 634 -8.65 -1.21 20.13
N LEU A 635 -8.56 -0.47 21.24
CA LEU A 635 -7.49 -0.58 22.23
C LEU A 635 -7.90 -1.42 23.44
N ASN A 636 -9.11 -1.97 23.43
CA ASN A 636 -9.67 -2.85 24.46
C ASN A 636 -9.74 -2.16 25.85
N PHE A 637 -10.14 -0.88 25.87
CA PHE A 637 -10.43 -0.16 27.12
C PHE A 637 -11.76 -0.62 27.73
N ASN A 638 -12.77 -0.91 26.89
CA ASN A 638 -14.09 -1.43 27.28
C ASN A 638 -14.82 -0.60 28.37
N MET A 639 -14.63 0.71 28.37
CA MET A 639 -15.25 1.63 29.34
C MET A 639 -16.65 2.07 28.90
N ILE A 640 -17.00 1.99 27.61
CA ILE A 640 -18.37 2.22 27.13
C ILE A 640 -19.18 0.92 27.25
N SER A 641 -20.37 0.99 27.85
CA SER A 641 -21.19 -0.21 28.05
C SER A 641 -21.70 -0.80 26.72
N SER A 642 -21.77 -2.13 26.64
CA SER A 642 -22.32 -2.82 25.48
C SER A 642 -23.79 -2.47 25.19
N ASP A 643 -24.56 -2.12 26.23
CA ASP A 643 -25.92 -1.58 26.11
C ASP A 643 -25.92 -0.21 25.41
N THR A 644 -25.02 0.71 25.78
CA THR A 644 -24.82 2.00 25.10
C THR A 644 -24.45 1.82 23.63
N LEU A 645 -23.53 0.90 23.31
CA LEU A 645 -23.12 0.61 21.92
C LEU A 645 -24.27 -0.03 21.10
N THR A 646 -25.04 -0.92 21.72
CA THR A 646 -26.21 -1.57 21.08
C THR A 646 -27.30 -0.54 20.79
N ARG A 647 -27.68 0.28 21.78
CA ARG A 647 -28.62 1.40 21.65
C ARG A 647 -28.24 2.34 20.51
N GLN A 648 -26.96 2.72 20.42
CA GLN A 648 -26.47 3.60 19.34
C GLN A 648 -26.58 2.95 17.95
N ALA A 649 -26.28 1.65 17.85
CA ALA A 649 -26.42 0.90 16.60
C ALA A 649 -27.90 0.68 16.20
N GLU A 650 -28.79 0.44 17.16
CA GLU A 650 -30.24 0.41 16.94
C GLU A 650 -30.78 1.75 16.44
N PHE A 651 -30.30 2.87 16.99
CA PHE A 651 -30.67 4.21 16.53
C PHE A 651 -30.23 4.46 15.07
N TYR A 652 -28.97 4.14 14.72
CA TYR A 652 -28.49 4.25 13.33
C TYR A 652 -29.29 3.36 12.37
N LYS A 653 -29.74 2.18 12.81
CA LYS A 653 -30.62 1.30 12.04
C LYS A 653 -32.03 1.89 11.88
N GLY A 654 -32.59 2.47 12.95
CA GLY A 654 -33.95 3.01 12.98
C GLY A 654 -34.16 4.29 12.15
N ARG A 655 -33.12 5.10 11.95
CA ARG A 655 -33.18 6.36 11.17
C ARG A 655 -33.20 6.18 9.64
N SER A 656 -33.53 4.99 9.11
CA SER A 656 -33.25 4.59 7.71
C SER A 656 -34.44 4.46 6.75
N SER A 657 -35.69 4.61 7.20
CA SER A 657 -36.86 4.17 6.42
C SER A 657 -37.42 5.19 5.41
N GLN A 658 -37.61 4.71 4.17
CA GLN A 658 -38.59 5.14 3.15
C GLN A 658 -38.51 6.54 2.51
N TYR A 659 -37.67 7.46 3.00
CA TYR A 659 -37.28 8.70 2.27
C TYR A 659 -35.76 8.83 2.07
N PHE A 660 -34.99 7.79 2.38
CA PHE A 660 -33.57 7.88 2.73
C PHE A 660 -32.58 7.19 1.77
N LEU A 661 -33.07 6.54 0.70
CA LEU A 661 -32.26 5.70 -0.20
C LEU A 661 -31.45 6.43 -1.30
N ALA A 662 -31.35 7.76 -1.24
CA ALA A 662 -30.57 8.56 -2.20
C ALA A 662 -29.32 9.16 -1.56
N LEU A 663 -29.48 10.13 -0.65
CA LEU A 663 -28.41 10.66 0.19
C LEU A 663 -28.96 11.09 1.56
N TYR A 664 -28.56 10.40 2.62
CA TYR A 664 -28.60 10.88 4.01
C TYR A 664 -27.46 10.24 4.82
N LEU A 665 -26.26 10.34 4.26
CA LEU A 665 -25.03 9.81 4.86
C LEU A 665 -24.51 10.72 5.98
N ILE A 666 -25.22 10.68 7.11
CA ILE A 666 -24.92 11.29 8.41
C ILE A 666 -24.19 12.64 8.32
N THR A 667 -24.99 13.68 8.10
CA THR A 667 -24.65 15.03 8.53
C THR A 667 -25.60 15.46 9.63
N ASP A 668 -25.01 16.12 10.61
CA ASP A 668 -25.63 16.86 11.71
C ASP A 668 -26.84 17.68 11.22
N LEU A 669 -28.04 17.12 11.36
CA LEU A 669 -29.27 17.66 10.75
C LEU A 669 -30.02 18.59 11.70
N ILE A 670 -29.38 19.75 11.88
CA ILE A 670 -30.01 21.04 12.17
C ILE A 670 -30.59 21.14 13.60
N CYS A 671 -29.69 21.50 14.53
CA CYS A 671 -30.04 22.53 15.51
C CYS A 671 -30.63 23.75 14.76
N LYS A 672 -31.84 24.17 15.11
CA LYS A 672 -32.79 24.94 14.27
C LYS A 672 -32.37 26.33 13.75
N ASN A 673 -31.13 26.80 13.96
CA ASN A 673 -30.80 28.23 13.80
C ASN A 673 -29.35 28.57 13.37
N LEU A 674 -28.64 27.70 12.62
CA LEU A 674 -27.36 28.06 12.00
C LEU A 674 -27.47 28.21 10.47
N SER A 675 -26.78 29.23 9.96
CA SER A 675 -27.03 29.77 8.61
C SER A 675 -26.18 29.11 7.53
N VAL A 676 -26.82 28.28 6.69
CA VAL A 676 -26.38 27.88 5.34
C VAL A 676 -25.09 27.02 5.28
N GLN A 677 -24.33 26.90 6.36
CA GLN A 677 -23.10 26.11 6.44
C GLN A 677 -23.28 24.79 7.20
N GLU A 678 -22.89 23.63 6.67
CA GLU A 678 -22.95 23.18 5.26
C GLU A 678 -23.36 21.69 5.32
N ASN A 679 -24.19 21.23 4.38
CA ASN A 679 -24.68 19.84 4.32
C ASN A 679 -23.57 18.83 3.93
N ILE A 680 -22.50 18.62 4.71
CA ILE A 680 -21.24 17.92 4.29
C ILE A 680 -20.95 16.60 5.02
N VAL A 681 -21.00 15.50 4.27
CA VAL A 681 -20.60 14.13 4.68
C VAL A 681 -19.08 13.99 4.76
N TYR A 682 -18.60 13.28 5.77
CA TYR A 682 -17.20 12.84 5.92
C TYR A 682 -17.12 11.30 5.83
N PRO A 683 -16.97 10.72 4.62
CA PRO A 683 -17.10 9.28 4.38
C PRO A 683 -16.15 8.38 5.20
N HIS A 684 -14.96 8.86 5.53
CA HIS A 684 -13.99 8.13 6.35
C HIS A 684 -14.46 8.00 7.81
N TRP A 685 -15.11 9.01 8.39
CA TRP A 685 -15.72 8.91 9.72
C TRP A 685 -16.95 8.00 9.76
N THR A 686 -17.71 7.90 8.65
CA THR A 686 -18.79 6.91 8.52
C THR A 686 -18.23 5.49 8.60
N LEU A 687 -17.11 5.22 7.90
CA LEU A 687 -16.44 3.92 7.95
C LEU A 687 -15.80 3.63 9.31
N LEU A 688 -15.24 4.64 9.98
CA LEU A 688 -14.74 4.47 11.35
C LEU A 688 -15.88 4.20 12.34
N THR A 689 -17.05 4.82 12.15
CA THR A 689 -18.27 4.53 12.94
C THR A 689 -18.83 3.14 12.63
N ALA A 690 -18.73 2.65 11.39
CA ALA A 690 -19.05 1.25 11.10
C ALA A 690 -18.15 0.28 11.89
N ALA A 691 -16.90 0.67 12.17
CA ALA A 691 -15.99 -0.07 13.05
C ALA A 691 -16.32 0.02 14.55
N THR A 692 -17.26 0.85 14.99
CA THR A 692 -17.74 0.90 16.39
C THR A 692 -19.04 0.11 16.63
N ILE A 693 -19.68 -0.39 15.57
CA ILE A 693 -20.90 -1.20 15.68
C ILE A 693 -20.56 -2.61 16.23
N PRO A 694 -21.32 -3.13 17.22
CA PRO A 694 -21.19 -4.49 17.72
C PRO A 694 -21.40 -5.55 16.64
N ASP A 695 -20.66 -6.66 16.68
CA ASP A 695 -20.78 -7.75 15.70
C ASP A 695 -22.09 -8.54 15.79
N SER A 696 -22.86 -8.37 16.87
CA SER A 696 -24.25 -8.81 16.98
C SER A 696 -25.22 -8.01 16.09
N MET A 697 -24.79 -6.88 15.52
CA MET A 697 -25.62 -5.96 14.72
C MET A 697 -25.05 -5.71 13.31
N PRO A 698 -24.80 -6.76 12.50
CA PRO A 698 -24.18 -6.62 11.18
C PRO A 698 -25.02 -5.76 10.23
N ASP A 699 -26.35 -5.74 10.36
CA ASP A 699 -27.24 -4.88 9.56
C ASP A 699 -26.88 -3.39 9.68
N ALA A 700 -26.68 -2.90 10.91
CA ALA A 700 -26.38 -1.48 11.17
C ALA A 700 -24.99 -1.10 10.64
N ARG A 701 -24.00 -1.99 10.83
CA ARG A 701 -22.66 -1.86 10.26
C ARG A 701 -22.69 -1.83 8.74
N ASN A 702 -23.36 -2.81 8.13
CA ASN A 702 -23.39 -2.98 6.68
C ASN A 702 -24.23 -1.88 6.01
N GLN A 703 -25.23 -1.29 6.69
CA GLN A 703 -25.94 -0.09 6.23
C GLN A 703 -24.99 1.11 6.07
N LEU A 704 -24.10 1.35 7.04
CA LEU A 704 -23.08 2.42 6.98
C LEU A 704 -22.05 2.16 5.86
N ILE A 705 -21.62 0.91 5.68
CA ILE A 705 -20.69 0.51 4.60
C ILE A 705 -21.34 0.68 3.22
N SER A 706 -22.52 0.09 3.01
CA SER A 706 -23.22 0.05 1.73
C SER A 706 -23.55 1.43 1.19
N SER A 707 -23.89 2.38 2.06
CA SER A 707 -24.21 3.75 1.67
C SER A 707 -22.95 4.52 1.23
N ILE A 708 -21.79 4.32 1.89
CA ILE A 708 -20.50 4.84 1.40
C ILE A 708 -20.11 4.19 0.06
N ARG A 709 -20.27 2.87 -0.06
CA ARG A 709 -20.02 2.12 -1.31
C ARG A 709 -20.92 2.61 -2.45
N GLN A 710 -22.19 2.92 -2.19
CA GLN A 710 -23.10 3.53 -3.17
C GLN A 710 -22.58 4.88 -3.68
N ARG A 711 -22.04 5.75 -2.82
CA ARG A 711 -21.45 7.03 -3.26
C ARG A 711 -20.18 6.81 -4.08
N ILE A 712 -19.33 5.84 -3.71
CA ILE A 712 -18.07 5.54 -4.43
C ILE A 712 -18.34 4.99 -5.85
N PHE A 713 -19.35 4.13 -5.99
CA PHE A 713 -19.74 3.46 -7.23
C PHE A 713 -20.92 4.16 -7.94
N ASP A 714 -21.07 5.47 -7.72
CA ASP A 714 -22.03 6.31 -8.45
C ASP A 714 -21.40 6.80 -9.77
N GLY A 715 -21.96 6.37 -10.90
CA GLY A 715 -21.48 6.77 -12.23
C GLY A 715 -21.66 8.25 -12.57
N SER A 716 -22.41 9.02 -11.77
CA SER A 716 -22.61 10.47 -11.94
C SER A 716 -21.54 11.33 -11.26
N GLN A 717 -20.55 10.72 -10.59
CA GLN A 717 -19.47 11.46 -9.95
C GLN A 717 -18.59 12.19 -10.97
N ASP A 718 -18.32 13.47 -10.70
CA ASP A 718 -17.32 14.24 -11.44
C ASP A 718 -15.89 14.09 -10.87
N PHE A 719 -15.71 13.46 -9.70
CA PHE A 719 -14.43 13.36 -8.98
C PHE A 719 -14.18 11.97 -8.34
N PRO A 720 -12.90 11.56 -8.17
CA PRO A 720 -12.58 10.37 -7.37
C PRO A 720 -13.01 10.58 -5.91
N LEU A 721 -13.31 9.48 -5.19
CA LEU A 721 -13.92 9.49 -3.84
C LEU A 721 -13.39 10.64 -2.95
N PRO A 722 -14.22 11.65 -2.67
CA PRO A 722 -13.74 12.87 -2.04
C PRO A 722 -13.65 12.70 -0.52
N VAL A 723 -12.73 13.43 0.12
CA VAL A 723 -12.57 13.41 1.57
C VAL A 723 -13.84 13.94 2.28
N ARG A 724 -14.60 14.84 1.64
CA ARG A 724 -15.92 15.29 2.10
C ARG A 724 -16.84 15.75 0.95
N TYR A 725 -18.15 15.57 1.08
CA TYR A 725 -19.11 15.91 0.00
C TYR A 725 -20.50 16.32 0.47
N ASN A 726 -21.21 17.09 -0.35
CA ASN A 726 -22.53 17.63 -0.05
C ASN A 726 -23.63 16.56 -0.10
N VAL A 727 -24.43 16.40 0.96
CA VAL A 727 -25.45 15.35 1.09
C VAL A 727 -26.75 15.63 0.32
N LEU A 728 -26.92 16.78 -0.35
CA LEU A 728 -28.07 17.01 -1.23
C LEU A 728 -27.73 16.93 -2.72
N THR A 729 -26.55 17.44 -3.10
CA THR A 729 -26.11 17.49 -4.51
C THR A 729 -25.08 16.41 -4.85
N GLY A 730 -24.57 15.66 -3.88
CA GLY A 730 -23.47 14.71 -4.04
C GLY A 730 -22.09 15.34 -4.29
N ASN A 731 -22.05 16.61 -4.71
CA ASN A 731 -20.83 17.34 -5.07
C ASN A 731 -19.84 17.42 -3.90
N ALA A 732 -18.59 17.05 -4.15
CA ALA A 732 -17.50 17.22 -3.19
C ALA A 732 -17.40 18.67 -2.71
N SER A 733 -17.30 18.87 -1.39
CA SER A 733 -17.18 20.21 -0.81
C SER A 733 -15.73 20.50 -0.47
N TYR A 734 -15.19 21.53 -1.11
CA TYR A 734 -13.77 21.84 -1.04
C TYR A 734 -13.50 22.98 -0.04
N GLY A 735 -14.44 23.90 0.17
CA GLY A 735 -14.27 25.09 1.01
C GLY A 735 -13.54 26.24 0.31
N SER A 736 -13.52 27.43 0.92
CA SER A 736 -13.09 28.68 0.28
C SER A 736 -11.61 28.71 -0.16
N SER A 737 -10.73 27.98 0.52
CA SER A 737 -9.30 27.86 0.19
C SER A 737 -9.03 27.01 -1.05
N ALA A 738 -9.93 26.08 -1.39
CA ALA A 738 -9.61 24.90 -2.17
C ALA A 738 -9.89 25.05 -3.68
N ARG A 739 -9.51 26.20 -4.26
CA ARG A 739 -9.41 26.35 -5.73
C ARG A 739 -8.36 25.41 -6.35
N TYR A 740 -7.43 24.91 -5.54
CA TYR A 740 -6.28 24.08 -5.93
C TYR A 740 -6.27 22.68 -5.30
N PHE A 741 -7.24 22.37 -4.43
CA PHE A 741 -7.28 21.13 -3.63
C PHE A 741 -8.63 20.43 -3.80
N ARG A 742 -8.86 19.90 -5.00
CA ARG A 742 -10.01 19.02 -5.27
C ARG A 742 -9.62 17.59 -4.90
N SER A 743 -9.98 17.21 -3.67
CA SER A 743 -9.53 15.99 -3.00
C SER A 743 -9.55 14.73 -3.87
N THR A 744 -8.39 14.13 -4.07
CA THR A 744 -8.29 12.69 -4.25
C THR A 744 -8.57 11.98 -2.92
N PRO A 745 -8.91 10.68 -2.93
CA PRO A 745 -8.82 9.88 -1.72
C PRO A 745 -7.37 9.94 -1.20
N CYS A 746 -7.21 10.21 0.08
CA CYS A 746 -5.92 10.32 0.76
C CYS A 746 -5.84 9.33 1.93
N ALA A 747 -4.74 9.35 2.70
CA ALA A 747 -4.54 8.42 3.81
C ALA A 747 -5.62 8.40 4.90
N ILE A 748 -6.44 9.44 5.03
CA ILE A 748 -7.58 9.44 5.97
C ILE A 748 -8.57 8.28 5.73
N PHE A 749 -8.61 7.73 4.50
CA PHE A 749 -9.39 6.52 4.18
C PHE A 749 -8.82 5.22 4.75
N GLY A 750 -7.67 5.25 5.44
CA GLY A 750 -7.24 4.18 6.34
C GLY A 750 -8.25 3.91 7.47
N ALA A 751 -9.19 4.82 7.72
CA ALA A 751 -10.32 4.62 8.61
C ALA A 751 -11.20 3.45 8.18
N ALA A 752 -11.22 3.14 6.87
CA ALA A 752 -11.88 1.95 6.33
C ALA A 752 -11.34 0.66 6.97
N TYR A 753 -10.05 0.60 7.32
CA TYR A 753 -9.44 -0.57 7.96
C TYR A 753 -9.82 -0.75 9.44
N GLY A 754 -10.60 0.13 10.05
CA GLY A 754 -10.99 0.02 11.47
C GLY A 754 -11.62 -1.33 11.84
N LEU A 755 -12.41 -1.92 10.95
CA LEU A 755 -13.01 -3.25 11.14
C LEU A 755 -11.98 -4.38 11.13
N LEU A 756 -10.97 -4.33 10.25
CA LEU A 756 -9.88 -5.31 10.28
C LEU A 756 -8.94 -5.05 11.48
N ALA A 757 -8.72 -3.78 11.82
CA ALA A 757 -7.81 -3.37 12.88
C ALA A 757 -8.29 -3.77 14.29
N ARG A 758 -9.61 -3.94 14.53
CA ARG A 758 -10.10 -4.49 15.82
C ARG A 758 -9.65 -5.93 16.10
N SER A 759 -9.30 -6.69 15.06
CA SER A 759 -8.81 -8.07 15.22
C SER A 759 -7.35 -8.17 15.67
N LEU A 760 -6.62 -7.04 15.66
CA LEU A 760 -5.21 -6.99 16.05
C LEU A 760 -5.10 -7.05 17.58
N PRO A 761 -4.42 -8.06 18.15
CA PRO A 761 -4.24 -8.15 19.59
C PRO A 761 -3.43 -6.97 20.13
N ASN A 762 -3.68 -6.62 21.39
CA ASN A 762 -2.72 -5.85 22.19
C ASN A 762 -1.56 -6.79 22.58
N VAL A 763 -0.34 -6.25 22.68
CA VAL A 763 0.86 -6.96 23.13
C VAL A 763 1.54 -6.18 24.27
N ASP A 764 2.37 -6.89 25.05
CA ASP A 764 3.17 -6.27 26.11
C ASP A 764 4.14 -5.23 25.52
N ILE A 765 4.24 -4.08 26.19
CA ILE A 765 5.05 -2.95 25.72
C ILE A 765 6.46 -3.05 26.33
N ASN A 766 7.48 -3.21 25.50
CA ASN A 766 8.87 -3.15 25.96
C ASN A 766 9.35 -1.70 26.08
N VAL A 767 9.74 -1.32 27.30
CA VAL A 767 10.37 -0.03 27.62
C VAL A 767 11.80 -0.30 28.06
N ASP A 768 12.78 -0.03 27.18
CA ASP A 768 14.20 -0.23 27.47
C ASP A 768 14.71 0.76 28.53
N GLN A 769 14.56 0.41 29.81
CA GLN A 769 15.02 1.21 30.96
C GLN A 769 16.56 1.20 31.08
N SER A 770 17.28 1.90 30.19
CA SER A 770 18.73 2.11 30.32
C SER A 770 19.19 3.47 29.80
N SER A 771 19.97 4.18 30.63
CA SER A 771 20.65 5.42 30.24
C SER A 771 21.80 5.15 29.25
N PRO A 772 22.14 6.09 28.35
CA PRO A 772 23.05 5.82 27.24
C PRO A 772 24.48 5.53 27.70
N SER A 773 24.91 4.28 27.55
CA SER A 773 26.30 3.86 27.70
C SER A 773 26.69 2.88 26.58
N SER A 774 27.91 3.07 26.04
CA SER A 774 28.57 2.34 24.94
C SER A 774 27.80 1.17 24.29
N SER A 775 27.30 1.40 23.08
CA SER A 775 26.59 0.38 22.31
C SER A 775 27.48 -0.83 21.94
N ARG A 776 26.92 -2.02 22.12
CA ARG A 776 27.29 -3.23 21.37
C ARG A 776 26.07 -3.66 20.53
N PRO A 777 26.25 -4.06 19.27
CA PRO A 777 25.12 -4.39 18.41
C PRO A 777 24.40 -5.66 18.91
N ALA A 778 23.09 -5.56 19.13
CA ALA A 778 22.25 -6.71 19.43
C ALA A 778 22.21 -7.67 18.23
N ARG A 779 22.21 -8.99 18.49
CA ARG A 779 22.03 -10.00 17.44
C ARG A 779 20.55 -10.18 17.14
N ASN A 780 20.17 -10.04 15.86
CA ASN A 780 18.81 -10.30 15.38
C ASN A 780 18.45 -11.80 15.45
N ILE A 781 17.92 -12.24 16.58
CA ILE A 781 17.50 -13.65 16.80
C ILE A 781 16.35 -14.03 15.85
N GLY A 782 15.43 -13.12 15.53
CA GLY A 782 14.30 -13.38 14.64
C GLY A 782 14.69 -13.85 13.23
N ALA A 783 15.79 -13.31 12.67
CA ALA A 783 16.29 -13.71 11.35
C ALA A 783 16.79 -15.17 11.32
N ILE A 784 17.30 -15.67 12.45
CA ILE A 784 17.83 -17.04 12.56
C ILE A 784 16.67 -18.05 12.60
N VAL A 785 15.58 -17.75 13.32
CA VAL A 785 14.41 -18.62 13.41
C VAL A 785 13.71 -18.76 12.05
N GLY A 786 13.50 -17.65 11.33
CA GLY A 786 12.91 -17.67 9.99
C GLY A 786 13.76 -18.46 8.98
N GLY A 787 15.07 -18.22 8.95
CA GLY A 787 16.01 -18.90 8.04
C GLY A 787 16.09 -20.41 8.26
N VAL A 788 16.06 -20.88 9.51
CA VAL A 788 16.12 -22.33 9.83
C VAL A 788 14.82 -23.03 9.43
N ILE A 789 13.64 -22.44 9.70
CA ILE A 789 12.36 -23.04 9.31
C ILE A 789 12.21 -23.10 7.79
N GLY A 790 12.54 -22.01 7.08
CA GLY A 790 12.53 -21.99 5.61
C GLY A 790 13.53 -22.97 4.99
N GLY A 791 14.74 -23.07 5.55
CA GLY A 791 15.76 -24.02 5.10
C GLY A 791 15.34 -25.49 5.25
N ILE A 792 14.73 -25.86 6.38
CA ILE A 792 14.21 -27.21 6.61
C ILE A 792 13.07 -27.53 5.64
N ALA A 793 12.13 -26.60 5.43
CA ALA A 793 11.04 -26.78 4.46
C ALA A 793 11.57 -26.98 3.02
N GLY A 794 12.56 -26.19 2.61
CA GLY A 794 13.22 -26.31 1.30
C GLY A 794 13.95 -27.66 1.12
N ILE A 795 14.64 -28.15 2.16
CA ILE A 795 15.30 -29.46 2.12
C ILE A 795 14.28 -30.61 2.03
N VAL A 796 13.15 -30.52 2.74
CA VAL A 796 12.06 -31.51 2.64
C VAL A 796 11.42 -31.50 1.25
N ALA A 797 11.17 -30.33 0.67
CA ALA A 797 10.66 -30.20 -0.70
C ALA A 797 11.64 -30.79 -1.74
N MET A 798 12.94 -30.49 -1.62
CA MET A 798 13.99 -31.06 -2.48
C MET A 798 14.09 -32.58 -2.35
N ALA A 799 13.99 -33.13 -1.14
CA ALA A 799 13.97 -34.57 -0.90
C ALA A 799 12.72 -35.24 -1.52
N PHE A 800 11.55 -34.61 -1.41
CA PHE A 800 10.30 -35.08 -2.02
C PHE A 800 10.39 -35.08 -3.56
N LEU A 801 10.88 -33.98 -4.16
CA LEU A 801 11.10 -33.89 -5.61
C LEU A 801 12.12 -34.93 -6.10
N GLY A 802 13.20 -35.17 -5.36
CA GLY A 802 14.17 -36.22 -5.64
C GLY A 802 13.54 -37.63 -5.61
N LEU A 803 12.64 -37.89 -4.66
CA LEU A 803 11.93 -39.17 -4.52
C LEU A 803 10.87 -39.37 -5.62
N VAL A 804 10.18 -38.31 -6.03
CA VAL A 804 9.29 -38.30 -7.22
C VAL A 804 10.10 -38.58 -8.49
N PHE A 805 11.25 -37.93 -8.68
CA PHE A 805 12.10 -38.16 -9.85
C PHE A 805 12.67 -39.59 -9.87
N TRP A 806 13.10 -40.11 -8.73
CA TRP A 806 13.64 -41.47 -8.59
C TRP A 806 12.58 -42.55 -8.83
N THR A 807 11.35 -42.39 -8.32
CA THR A 807 10.24 -43.31 -8.58
C THR A 807 9.79 -43.26 -10.05
N ARG A 808 9.79 -42.08 -10.68
CA ARG A 808 9.55 -41.94 -12.14
C ARG A 808 10.63 -42.66 -12.96
N ARG A 809 11.91 -42.51 -12.60
CA ARG A 809 13.05 -43.18 -13.25
C ARG A 809 13.01 -44.71 -13.08
N ARG A 810 12.55 -45.22 -11.92
CA ARG A 810 12.34 -46.66 -11.71
C ARG A 810 11.25 -47.24 -12.61
N ARG A 811 10.12 -46.55 -12.82
CA ARG A 811 9.06 -47.01 -13.76
C ARG A 811 9.59 -47.16 -15.19
N VAL A 812 10.27 -46.13 -15.71
CA VAL A 812 10.92 -46.15 -17.03
C VAL A 812 11.99 -47.25 -17.17
N THR A 813 12.54 -47.75 -16.05
CA THR A 813 13.49 -48.87 -16.06
C THR A 813 12.79 -50.25 -16.10
N GLN A 814 11.56 -50.38 -15.59
CA GLN A 814 10.80 -51.64 -15.66
C GLN A 814 10.20 -51.90 -17.04
N GLU A 815 9.81 -50.86 -17.78
CA GLU A 815 9.24 -50.99 -19.13
C GLU A 815 10.26 -51.44 -20.20
N LYS A 816 11.56 -51.52 -19.85
CA LYS A 816 12.64 -51.81 -20.80
C LYS A 816 13.14 -53.27 -20.81
N ASN A 817 12.52 -54.16 -20.04
CA ASN A 817 12.95 -55.56 -19.87
C ASN A 817 11.98 -56.61 -20.48
N SER A 818 11.16 -56.25 -21.47
CA SER A 818 10.17 -57.17 -22.05
C SER A 818 9.96 -57.05 -23.57
N ASN A 819 11.01 -57.31 -24.37
CA ASN A 819 10.94 -58.24 -25.51
C ASN A 819 12.32 -58.45 -26.20
N PRO A 820 12.53 -59.57 -26.91
CA PRO A 820 13.82 -59.94 -27.51
C PRO A 820 13.93 -59.67 -29.03
N GLU A 821 15.17 -59.84 -29.54
CA GLU A 821 15.59 -60.15 -30.92
C GLU A 821 15.28 -59.20 -32.10
N SER A 822 16.33 -58.54 -32.59
CA SER A 822 16.79 -58.62 -34.00
C SER A 822 18.22 -58.03 -34.13
N GLN A 823 18.90 -58.21 -35.27
CA GLN A 823 20.36 -58.36 -35.33
C GLN A 823 21.20 -57.14 -35.79
N HIS A 824 22.50 -57.25 -35.51
CA HIS A 824 23.62 -56.33 -35.75
C HIS A 824 23.76 -55.64 -37.12
N VAL A 825 24.33 -54.42 -37.09
CA VAL A 825 25.62 -54.08 -37.76
C VAL A 825 26.45 -53.18 -36.81
N GLN A 826 27.79 -53.24 -36.84
CA GLN A 826 28.71 -52.25 -36.22
C GLN A 826 29.54 -51.52 -37.28
N PRO A 827 29.97 -50.28 -37.01
CA PRO A 827 31.42 -50.03 -36.93
C PRO A 827 31.91 -49.55 -35.54
N ARG A 828 33.24 -49.44 -35.38
CA ARG A 828 33.95 -49.05 -34.15
C ARG A 828 34.58 -47.63 -34.24
N PRO A 829 34.96 -47.00 -33.11
CA PRO A 829 35.30 -45.57 -33.04
C PRO A 829 36.76 -45.24 -33.43
N PHE A 830 37.02 -43.94 -33.61
CA PHE A 830 38.35 -43.37 -33.85
C PHE A 830 38.81 -42.53 -32.64
N PHE A 831 40.12 -42.50 -32.37
CA PHE A 831 40.73 -41.76 -31.25
C PHE A 831 41.48 -40.50 -31.74
N PRO A 832 41.54 -39.41 -30.94
CA PRO A 832 42.44 -38.28 -31.19
C PRO A 832 43.87 -38.57 -30.69
N VAL A 833 44.89 -37.99 -31.35
CA VAL A 833 46.31 -38.06 -30.95
C VAL A 833 46.96 -36.68 -31.03
N LEU A 834 47.94 -36.42 -30.17
CA LEU A 834 48.61 -35.14 -29.92
C LEU A 834 49.86 -34.90 -30.78
N SER A 835 50.07 -33.63 -31.18
CA SER A 835 51.39 -33.01 -31.43
C SER A 835 51.20 -31.50 -31.74
N SER A 836 52.11 -30.55 -31.51
CA SER A 836 53.14 -30.30 -30.47
C SER A 836 53.99 -29.10 -30.97
N ASN A 837 54.57 -28.28 -30.08
CA ASN A 837 55.59 -27.25 -30.37
C ASN A 837 55.11 -26.02 -31.20
N SER A 838 55.76 -24.84 -31.15
CA SER A 838 56.59 -24.21 -30.09
C SER A 838 56.91 -22.75 -30.47
N ASN A 839 57.23 -21.92 -29.47
CA ASN A 839 58.01 -20.67 -29.54
C ASN A 839 57.45 -19.48 -30.35
N ALA A 840 57.25 -18.36 -29.65
CA ALA A 840 57.14 -17.03 -30.24
C ALA A 840 58.38 -16.19 -29.86
N THR A 841 58.93 -15.43 -30.82
CA THR A 841 60.02 -14.45 -30.60
C THR A 841 59.79 -13.20 -31.42
N SER A 842 60.26 -12.05 -30.93
CA SER A 842 59.88 -10.70 -31.40
C SER A 842 60.76 -10.12 -32.52
N LYS A 843 60.23 -9.11 -33.24
CA LYS A 843 60.86 -7.77 -33.36
C LYS A 843 60.11 -6.76 -34.26
N ALA A 844 59.88 -5.57 -33.69
CA ALA A 844 59.87 -4.23 -34.33
C ALA A 844 58.76 -3.95 -35.40
N PRO A 845 58.46 -2.68 -35.78
CA PRO A 845 59.40 -1.61 -36.16
C PRO A 845 59.34 -0.29 -35.36
N ASN A 846 60.35 0.56 -35.57
CA ASN A 846 60.37 2.01 -35.26
C ASN A 846 59.80 2.81 -36.47
N LYS A 847 59.60 4.14 -36.49
CA LYS A 847 60.24 5.28 -35.78
C LYS A 847 59.36 6.56 -35.88
N VAL A 848 59.56 7.57 -35.03
CA VAL A 848 58.67 8.77 -34.92
C VAL A 848 59.41 10.12 -34.90
N PRO A 849 59.04 11.08 -35.77
CA PRO A 849 59.25 12.53 -35.61
C PRO A 849 57.91 13.31 -35.42
N PRO A 850 57.91 14.66 -35.22
CA PRO A 850 56.84 15.32 -34.43
C PRO A 850 56.11 16.53 -35.07
N ILE A 851 55.19 17.13 -34.29
CA ILE A 851 54.40 18.35 -34.58
C ILE A 851 55.15 19.62 -34.14
N SER A 852 54.90 20.77 -34.80
CA SER A 852 55.51 22.08 -34.49
C SER A 852 54.47 23.21 -34.22
N THR A 853 54.85 24.24 -33.47
CA THR A 853 53.93 25.28 -32.93
C THR A 853 54.12 26.69 -33.51
N LYS A 854 53.02 27.40 -33.80
CA LYS A 854 52.78 28.86 -33.97
C LYS A 854 51.32 29.04 -34.47
N GLN A 855 50.52 30.08 -34.23
CA GLN A 855 50.53 31.29 -33.36
C GLN A 855 49.14 31.32 -32.62
N ARG A 856 48.64 32.26 -31.80
CA ARG A 856 48.72 33.75 -31.65
C ARG A 856 48.01 34.52 -32.81
N GLU A 857 47.27 35.61 -32.59
CA GLU A 857 46.94 36.36 -31.36
C GLU A 857 45.67 37.24 -31.54
N ALA A 858 44.83 37.42 -30.50
CA ALA A 858 43.91 38.58 -30.34
C ALA A 858 43.22 38.65 -28.95
N LEU A 859 43.57 39.66 -28.15
CA LEU A 859 42.78 40.47 -27.18
C LEU A 859 41.53 39.88 -26.45
N GLY A 860 41.36 40.02 -25.13
CA GLY A 860 42.23 40.58 -24.07
C GLY A 860 41.51 41.01 -22.77
N ARG A 861 42.29 41.22 -21.67
CA ARG A 861 41.91 41.65 -20.29
C ARG A 861 41.11 40.61 -19.44
N GLY A 862 41.35 40.37 -18.14
CA GLY A 862 42.55 40.58 -17.31
C GLY A 862 42.34 41.34 -15.97
N ALA A 863 42.58 40.69 -14.81
CA ALA A 863 42.98 41.31 -13.52
C ALA A 863 43.51 40.32 -12.43
N TYR A 864 44.78 40.50 -12.04
CA TYR A 864 45.43 40.30 -10.72
C TYR A 864 45.13 39.13 -9.73
N SER A 865 46.03 38.13 -9.76
CA SER A 865 47.01 37.71 -8.73
C SER A 865 46.73 37.73 -7.20
N PRO A 866 47.02 36.64 -6.46
CA PRO A 866 47.20 36.60 -5.00
C PRO A 866 48.67 36.45 -4.52
N ILE A 867 49.05 37.17 -3.45
CA ILE A 867 50.38 37.22 -2.77
C ILE A 867 50.12 37.61 -1.29
N ARG A 868 50.78 37.16 -0.20
CA ARG A 868 52.05 36.42 0.03
C ARG A 868 51.97 35.37 1.17
N ILE A 869 53.02 34.56 1.26
CA ILE A 869 53.49 33.64 2.33
C ILE A 869 53.86 34.35 3.66
N THR A 870 53.64 33.71 4.83
CA THR A 870 54.62 33.62 5.95
C THR A 870 54.26 32.52 6.97
N SER A 871 55.19 32.17 7.87
CA SER A 871 55.24 30.92 8.65
C SER A 871 55.44 31.11 10.17
N SER A 872 55.17 30.05 10.95
CA SER A 872 55.79 29.79 12.27
C SER A 872 55.93 28.27 12.50
N VAL A 873 56.74 27.88 13.50
CA VAL A 873 57.29 26.52 13.68
C VAL A 873 57.32 26.13 15.17
N SER A 874 57.06 24.86 15.51
CA SER A 874 57.61 24.18 16.71
C SER A 874 57.33 22.66 16.74
N ASP A 875 58.40 21.88 16.51
CA ASP A 875 58.86 20.67 17.24
C ASP A 875 58.03 19.37 17.40
N VAL A 876 58.76 18.35 17.90
CA VAL A 876 58.42 16.96 18.32
C VAL A 876 58.72 15.85 17.27
N PRO A 877 59.37 14.71 17.64
CA PRO A 877 60.31 14.02 16.75
C PRO A 877 59.87 12.65 16.21
N THR A 878 60.75 12.04 15.40
CA THR A 878 60.62 10.72 14.77
C THR A 878 60.74 9.53 15.73
N SER A 879 59.93 8.50 15.47
CA SER A 879 60.20 7.09 15.80
C SER A 879 59.68 6.19 14.65
N THR A 880 60.08 4.92 14.60
CA THR A 880 59.97 4.06 13.41
C THR A 880 59.12 2.80 13.61
N ASN A 881 58.56 2.29 12.51
CA ASN A 881 57.86 1.00 12.29
C ASN A 881 57.88 -0.02 13.44
N ASP A 882 56.70 -0.33 14.03
CA ASP A 882 56.49 -1.56 14.81
C ASP A 882 55.01 -2.01 14.94
N THR A 883 54.20 -1.84 13.89
CA THR A 883 52.71 -1.95 13.97
C THR A 883 52.05 -2.96 13.04
N SER A 884 52.80 -3.72 12.22
CA SER A 884 52.22 -4.76 11.35
C SER A 884 52.02 -6.11 12.05
N ASP A 885 52.98 -6.52 12.86
CA ASP A 885 53.13 -7.93 13.24
C ASP A 885 52.28 -8.28 14.47
N THR A 886 52.12 -7.33 15.40
CA THR A 886 51.24 -7.44 16.57
C THR A 886 49.78 -7.72 16.18
N MET A 887 49.26 -6.99 15.19
CA MET A 887 47.90 -7.20 14.66
C MET A 887 47.75 -8.57 13.97
N ALA A 888 48.82 -9.08 13.35
CA ALA A 888 48.83 -10.40 12.73
C ALA A 888 48.93 -11.56 13.75
N GLU A 889 49.44 -11.32 14.97
CA GLU A 889 49.39 -12.31 16.06
C GLU A 889 48.03 -12.30 16.78
N GLU A 890 47.44 -11.12 17.02
CA GLU A 890 46.13 -11.02 17.67
C GLU A 890 45.04 -11.77 16.88
N ILE A 891 45.00 -11.60 15.56
CA ILE A 891 44.07 -12.32 14.67
C ILE A 891 44.29 -13.84 14.75
N ARG A 892 45.54 -14.31 14.85
CA ARG A 892 45.86 -15.75 15.02
C ARG A 892 45.38 -16.28 16.38
N ALA A 893 45.49 -15.49 17.45
CA ALA A 893 44.98 -15.87 18.77
C ALA A 893 43.44 -15.99 18.78
N GLN A 894 42.74 -15.03 18.17
CA GLN A 894 41.26 -15.04 18.08
C GLN A 894 40.74 -16.23 17.27
N VAL A 895 41.37 -16.57 16.13
CA VAL A 895 41.02 -17.77 15.34
C VAL A 895 41.26 -19.07 16.12
N ALA A 896 42.34 -19.14 16.92
CA ALA A 896 42.60 -20.29 17.78
C ALA A 896 41.60 -20.41 18.95
N GLN A 897 41.02 -19.31 19.42
CA GLN A 897 39.94 -19.34 20.40
C GLN A 897 38.62 -19.85 19.79
N LEU A 898 38.24 -19.36 18.60
CA LEU A 898 37.02 -19.77 17.91
C LEU A 898 36.97 -21.27 17.58
N ARG A 899 38.11 -21.90 17.22
CA ARG A 899 38.16 -23.36 16.99
C ARG A 899 37.83 -24.17 18.26
N ARG A 900 38.37 -23.75 19.41
CA ARG A 900 38.15 -24.43 20.71
C ARG A 900 36.72 -24.27 21.22
N GLU A 901 36.04 -23.16 20.91
CA GLU A 901 34.60 -23.01 21.15
C GLU A 901 33.77 -23.92 20.25
N LEU A 902 34.12 -24.03 18.95
CA LEU A 902 33.41 -24.89 18.00
C LEU A 902 33.47 -26.38 18.38
N GLU A 903 34.61 -26.83 18.88
CA GLU A 903 34.80 -28.20 19.39
C GLU A 903 33.94 -28.46 20.65
N ARG A 904 33.91 -27.53 21.61
CA ARG A 904 33.04 -27.63 22.81
C ARG A 904 31.55 -27.71 22.50
N VAL A 905 31.08 -27.08 21.43
CA VAL A 905 29.68 -27.13 21.00
C VAL A 905 29.35 -28.49 20.37
N ARG A 906 30.32 -29.13 19.70
CA ARG A 906 30.15 -30.45 19.07
C ARG A 906 29.93 -31.57 20.09
N ASP A 907 30.59 -31.47 21.25
CA ASP A 907 30.57 -32.50 22.31
C ASP A 907 29.35 -32.42 23.26
N ARG A 908 28.33 -31.59 22.94
CA ARG A 908 27.14 -31.36 23.80
C ARG A 908 25.79 -31.62 23.13
N ALA A 909 25.77 -32.32 21.99
CA ALA A 909 24.55 -32.60 21.22
C ALA A 909 23.85 -33.90 21.67
N ASP A 910 23.06 -33.84 22.74
CA ASP A 910 22.14 -34.93 23.11
C ASP A 910 20.98 -35.08 22.10
N PRO A 911 20.46 -36.31 21.86
CA PRO A 911 19.38 -36.55 20.90
C PRO A 911 17.99 -36.14 21.43
N PRO A 912 17.09 -35.63 20.58
CA PRO A 912 15.77 -35.16 20.99
C PRO A 912 14.78 -36.29 21.35
N PRO A 913 13.77 -36.02 22.20
CA PRO A 913 12.80 -37.01 22.66
C PRO A 913 11.81 -37.43 21.57
N ARG A 914 11.25 -38.65 21.72
CA ARG A 914 10.11 -39.13 20.93
C ARG A 914 8.80 -38.72 21.60
N TYR A 915 7.88 -38.16 20.82
CA TYR A 915 6.49 -37.97 21.23
C TYR A 915 5.61 -39.12 20.74
N THR A 916 4.55 -39.39 21.50
CA THR A 916 3.44 -40.31 21.20
C THR A 916 2.17 -39.52 20.95
#